data_AF-B6G9W9-F1
#
_entry.id   AF-B6G9W9-F1
#
_cell.length_a   1.000
_cell.length_b   1.000
_cell.length_c   1.000
_cell.angle_alpha   90.00
_cell.angle_beta   90.00
_cell.angle_gamma   90.00
#
_symmetry.space_group_name_H-M   'P 1'
#
loop_
_entity.id
_entity.type
_entity.pdbx_description
1 polymer ?
#
loop_
_entity_poly.entity_id
_entity_poly.type
_entity_poly.pdbx_seq_one_letter_code
_entity_poly.pdbx_strand_id
1 'polypeptide(L)'
;MLPMKLDDFRTLIVAVDTSTDMLACSVAWWTPEVFFDDTPSRACVEVLASRDHLCRRQANVELVETIDAVLADAGKSMADVGGFLVGRGPGSFTGVRIGISTAKGLARGANVPLMGGSTLDACAWLAWRSGVRGKLAVAADAMRGEVYPALYEVDEDGPRRLFERERVVKAAAAAEEWAERPDATELQLTGDGLVRYGKLFEEAGLMSRALPRELWWPTGEGLLLAAASPEGLAAAGATDPALVLPVYTRLSDAEENERKRLGLAESVNTAVTGVADELAGRHLQVRPMAAADAEAMAALERDCFAGAAHEPWSASMFLEELDPNAPAARSWWVAHDNGELIGFAGGMVVDKDIEILDVAVSRAHRREGIARKLLSHVSYDAQMLGCTTASLEVEADNEAAIALYGSLGFGEAGRRRGYYAGGVDALVMSAPLPLVLPVDAASPEPIAAVARDWPLEAPARTPEERAELERRQLILAIESSCDETAVAIIDAEGALLANQVSTQIDFHARFGGVVPEIASRKHVEVIVGVVDAALEEVAESLGLTGGALAPSELAAVGVTQGPGLVGALVVGVAFAKGFAYAAGKPLICVNHLEGHLFANKLTTPDLEPPFIFTLVSGGHTMLVHVRAWGDYEVLGETLDDAVGEAFDKVAKALGLGYPGGPVISRLAETGNPKAIDFPRALNSKGDYRFSLSGLKTAVTLYIEQETAAGRTISLPDLAASFEAAVFDVQYKKAKNALRETGAHEYCIGGGVAANPHLRRMMIEKLGRQGIRVTVPPQNACTDNAAMIAVVAREKFLRGEFAPMNVDADPNMTL
;
A
#
# COMPACT_ATOMS: atom_id res chain seq x y z
N MET A 1 9.98 45.83 24.24
CA MET A 1 9.31 44.53 24.00
C MET A 1 8.06 44.51 24.85
N LEU A 2 6.88 44.36 24.24
CA LEU A 2 5.67 44.01 24.98
C LEU A 2 5.90 42.63 25.62
N PRO A 3 5.47 42.38 26.87
CA PRO A 3 5.60 41.06 27.47
C PRO A 3 4.67 40.09 26.71
N MET A 4 5.24 39.13 25.98
CA MET A 4 4.50 37.99 25.43
C MET A 4 3.91 37.19 26.60
N LYS A 5 2.64 36.83 26.52
CA LYS A 5 1.97 36.03 27.56
C LYS A 5 2.22 34.54 27.29
N LEU A 6 2.20 33.72 28.33
CA LEU A 6 2.33 32.26 28.21
C LEU A 6 1.26 31.67 27.26
N ASP A 7 0.08 32.28 27.23
CA ASP A 7 -1.02 31.92 26.33
C ASP A 7 -0.68 32.09 24.84
N ASP A 8 0.29 32.95 24.50
CA ASP A 8 0.73 33.16 23.11
C ASP A 8 1.56 31.98 22.57
N PHE A 9 1.94 31.03 23.43
CA PHE A 9 2.77 29.86 23.10
C PHE A 9 2.02 28.52 23.24
N ARG A 10 0.72 28.54 23.57
CA ARG A 10 -0.08 27.32 23.75
C ARG A 10 -0.69 26.87 22.43
N THR A 11 -0.60 25.58 22.15
CA THR A 11 -1.25 24.94 21.00
C THR A 11 -2.32 23.98 21.49
N LEU A 12 -3.51 24.03 20.90
CA LEU A 12 -4.57 23.06 21.22
C LEU A 12 -4.29 21.77 20.45
N ILE A 13 -4.06 20.67 21.18
CA ILE A 13 -3.77 19.37 20.61
C ILE A 13 -4.92 18.41 20.89
N VAL A 14 -5.36 17.70 19.85
CA VAL A 14 -6.26 16.55 19.96
C VAL A 14 -5.42 15.28 19.89
N ALA A 15 -5.46 14.46 20.94
CA ALA A 15 -4.75 13.20 21.02
C ALA A 15 -5.69 12.01 20.87
N VAL A 16 -5.35 11.07 20.00
CA VAL A 16 -6.15 9.86 19.72
C VAL A 16 -5.30 8.59 19.69
N ASP A 17 -5.81 7.50 20.25
CA ASP A 17 -5.21 6.17 20.10
C ASP A 17 -6.30 5.11 19.92
N THR A 18 -6.19 4.32 18.86
CA THR A 18 -7.11 3.23 18.53
C THR A 18 -6.38 1.89 18.40
N SER A 19 -5.16 1.81 18.92
CA SER A 19 -4.27 0.65 18.81
C SER A 19 -4.75 -0.53 19.67
N THR A 20 -5.63 -0.30 20.64
CA THR A 20 -6.18 -1.32 21.54
C THR A 20 -7.71 -1.40 21.40
N ASP A 21 -8.36 -2.21 22.23
CA ASP A 21 -9.82 -2.19 22.38
C ASP A 21 -10.36 -0.86 22.97
N MET A 22 -9.48 0.03 23.45
CA MET A 22 -9.79 1.38 23.90
C MET A 22 -9.64 2.36 22.74
N LEU A 23 -10.68 3.16 22.50
CA LEU A 23 -10.56 4.42 21.76
C LEU A 23 -10.23 5.48 22.80
N ALA A 24 -8.96 5.88 22.81
CA ALA A 24 -8.47 6.96 23.63
C ALA A 24 -8.62 8.28 22.88
N CYS A 25 -9.17 9.31 23.52
CA CYS A 25 -9.38 10.62 22.90
C CYS A 25 -9.38 11.73 23.95
N SER A 26 -8.44 12.67 23.85
CA SER A 26 -8.32 13.84 24.75
C SER A 26 -8.00 15.11 23.99
N VAL A 27 -8.40 16.24 24.55
CA VAL A 27 -8.05 17.58 24.09
C VAL A 27 -7.27 18.29 25.19
N ALA A 28 -6.13 18.89 24.84
CA ALA A 28 -5.28 19.58 25.81
C ALA A 28 -4.62 20.83 25.23
N TRP A 29 -4.31 21.79 26.10
CA TRP A 29 -3.31 22.80 25.79
C TRP A 29 -1.92 22.20 25.97
N TRP A 30 -1.11 22.30 24.92
CA TRP A 30 0.30 21.98 24.94
C TRP A 30 1.12 23.26 24.95
N THR A 31 1.96 23.43 25.97
CA THR A 31 2.96 24.50 26.03
C THR A 31 4.35 23.88 25.81
N PRO A 32 5.09 24.23 24.75
CA PRO A 32 6.44 23.71 24.53
C PRO A 32 7.39 24.22 25.61
N GLU A 33 8.53 23.54 25.75
CA GLU A 33 9.63 23.98 26.62
C GLU A 33 10.14 25.34 26.12
N VAL A 34 9.98 26.36 26.96
CA VAL A 34 10.49 27.72 26.72
C VAL A 34 11.64 28.02 27.68
N PHE A 35 12.66 28.72 27.19
CA PHE A 35 13.81 29.14 28.00
C PHE A 35 13.55 30.53 28.58
N PHE A 36 13.64 30.65 29.90
CA PHE A 36 13.69 31.94 30.60
C PHE A 36 15.07 32.07 31.26
N ASP A 37 15.85 33.09 30.88
CA ASP A 37 17.19 33.35 31.42
C ASP A 37 18.11 32.10 31.42
N ASP A 38 18.22 31.44 30.25
CA ASP A 38 18.98 30.18 30.04
C ASP A 38 18.54 28.99 30.92
N THR A 39 17.38 29.10 31.58
CA THR A 39 16.77 28.01 32.34
C THR A 39 15.59 27.41 31.56
N PRO A 40 15.64 26.13 31.18
CA PRO A 40 14.51 25.48 30.52
C PRO A 40 13.29 25.37 31.44
N SER A 41 12.10 25.64 30.92
CA SER A 41 10.84 25.26 31.56
C SER A 41 10.36 23.91 31.04
N ARG A 42 9.73 23.08 31.87
CA ARG A 42 9.18 21.80 31.37
C ARG A 42 8.03 22.05 30.41
N ALA A 43 8.00 21.30 29.30
CA ALA A 43 6.80 21.21 28.47
C ALA A 43 5.60 20.83 29.36
N CYS A 44 4.47 21.50 29.13
CA CYS A 44 3.29 21.38 30.00
C CYS A 44 2.07 20.98 29.18
N VAL A 45 1.37 19.94 29.65
CA VAL A 45 0.09 19.47 29.11
C VAL A 45 -1.00 19.78 30.12
N GLU A 46 -2.01 20.54 29.69
CA GLU A 46 -3.22 20.83 30.45
C GLU A 46 -4.43 20.21 29.73
N VAL A 47 -4.87 19.04 30.20
CA VAL A 47 -6.05 18.34 29.64
C VAL A 47 -7.32 19.12 29.94
N LEU A 48 -8.09 19.41 28.90
CA LEU A 48 -9.37 20.11 28.97
C LEU A 48 -10.55 19.14 29.06
N ALA A 49 -10.52 18.08 28.25
CA ALA A 49 -11.55 17.06 28.22
C ALA A 49 -10.97 15.73 27.70
N SER A 50 -11.58 14.61 28.11
CA SER A 50 -11.25 13.25 27.66
C SER A 50 -12.53 12.44 27.46
N ARG A 51 -12.54 11.59 26.43
CA ARG A 51 -13.62 10.64 26.10
C ARG A 51 -13.06 9.24 25.81
N ASP A 52 -12.16 8.77 26.65
CA ASP A 52 -11.62 7.40 26.54
C ASP A 52 -12.74 6.38 26.81
N HIS A 53 -12.97 5.44 25.89
CA HIS A 53 -13.97 4.38 26.05
C HIS A 53 -13.65 3.12 25.24
N LEU A 54 -14.18 1.97 25.69
CA LEU A 54 -14.02 0.71 24.96
C LEU A 54 -14.78 0.76 23.63
N CYS A 55 -14.07 0.52 22.53
CA CYS A 55 -14.55 0.67 21.16
C CYS A 55 -14.15 -0.53 20.29
N ARG A 56 -14.63 -1.72 20.67
CA ARG A 56 -14.20 -2.98 20.06
C ARG A 56 -14.64 -3.09 18.59
N ARG A 57 -13.67 -2.97 17.66
CA ARG A 57 -13.90 -3.04 16.21
C ARG A 57 -14.93 -2.02 15.70
N GLN A 58 -15.10 -0.91 16.41
CA GLN A 58 -15.99 0.19 16.03
C GLN A 58 -15.24 1.53 15.89
N ALA A 59 -13.90 1.52 16.03
CA ALA A 59 -13.10 2.72 15.96
C ALA A 59 -13.31 3.51 14.65
N ASN A 60 -13.52 2.82 13.52
CA ASN A 60 -13.78 3.51 12.26
C ASN A 60 -15.13 4.25 12.32
N VAL A 61 -16.14 3.71 12.99
CA VAL A 61 -17.48 4.31 13.15
C VAL A 61 -17.46 5.47 14.14
N GLU A 62 -16.80 5.30 15.30
CA GLU A 62 -16.98 6.18 16.46
C GLU A 62 -15.94 7.30 16.58
N LEU A 63 -14.77 7.19 15.92
CA LEU A 63 -13.63 8.09 16.16
C LEU A 63 -13.91 9.56 15.85
N VAL A 64 -14.47 9.88 14.68
CA VAL A 64 -14.71 11.29 14.32
C VAL A 64 -15.79 11.92 15.20
N GLU A 65 -16.86 11.19 15.52
CA GLU A 65 -17.90 11.67 16.45
C GLU A 65 -17.36 11.82 17.89
N THR A 66 -16.43 10.96 18.31
CA THR A 66 -15.76 11.09 19.61
C THR A 66 -14.90 12.35 19.66
N ILE A 67 -14.16 12.65 18.58
CA ILE A 67 -13.35 13.87 18.45
C ILE A 67 -14.24 15.12 18.53
N ASP A 68 -15.35 15.13 17.80
CA ASP A 68 -16.32 16.23 17.83
C ASP A 68 -16.87 16.45 19.25
N ALA A 69 -17.25 15.37 19.91
CA ALA A 69 -17.80 15.42 21.25
C ALA A 69 -16.78 15.88 22.31
N VAL A 70 -15.51 15.47 22.23
CA VAL A 70 -14.49 15.91 23.19
C VAL A 70 -14.10 17.37 22.99
N LEU A 71 -14.12 17.87 21.75
CA LEU A 71 -13.95 19.30 21.48
C LEU A 71 -15.10 20.12 22.04
N ALA A 72 -16.34 19.66 21.85
CA ALA A 72 -17.52 20.30 22.41
C ALA A 72 -17.49 20.34 23.95
N ASP A 73 -17.08 19.25 24.60
CA ASP A 73 -16.92 19.20 26.06
C ASP A 73 -15.85 20.19 26.56
N ALA A 74 -14.79 20.42 25.77
CA ALA A 74 -13.75 21.41 26.04
C ALA A 74 -14.17 22.86 25.71
N GLY A 75 -15.37 23.07 25.15
CA GLY A 75 -15.82 24.37 24.65
C GLY A 75 -14.99 24.88 23.47
N LYS A 76 -14.51 23.95 22.63
CA LYS A 76 -13.67 24.18 21.44
C LYS A 76 -14.35 23.67 20.18
N SER A 77 -13.80 24.08 19.05
CA SER A 77 -14.20 23.66 17.71
C SER A 77 -12.98 23.19 16.92
N MET A 78 -13.22 22.58 15.75
CA MET A 78 -12.12 22.19 14.86
C MET A 78 -11.21 23.36 14.47
N ALA A 79 -11.76 24.58 14.36
CA ALA A 79 -10.98 25.78 14.00
C ALA A 79 -9.98 26.21 15.10
N ASP A 80 -10.16 25.73 16.34
CA ASP A 80 -9.25 26.03 17.45
C ASP A 80 -8.05 25.05 17.51
N VAL A 81 -8.13 23.92 16.79
CA VAL A 81 -7.11 22.87 16.85
C VAL A 81 -5.86 23.32 16.12
N GLY A 82 -4.72 23.27 16.81
CA GLY A 82 -3.41 23.64 16.26
C GLY A 82 -2.50 22.44 15.96
N GLY A 83 -2.95 21.21 16.24
CA GLY A 83 -2.24 19.98 15.89
C GLY A 83 -2.93 18.72 16.40
N PHE A 84 -2.51 17.58 15.86
CA PHE A 84 -2.99 16.26 16.26
C PHE A 84 -1.85 15.40 16.79
N LEU A 85 -2.17 14.49 17.70
CA LEU A 85 -1.27 13.47 18.20
C LEU A 85 -1.95 12.10 18.05
N VAL A 86 -1.28 11.13 17.45
CA VAL A 86 -1.84 9.79 17.22
C VAL A 86 -0.98 8.68 17.80
N GLY A 87 -1.61 7.67 18.40
CA GLY A 87 -0.95 6.43 18.78
C GLY A 87 -0.47 5.68 17.54
N ARG A 88 0.85 5.47 17.42
CA ARG A 88 1.47 4.74 16.31
C ARG A 88 1.48 3.22 16.53
N GLY A 89 0.90 2.76 17.63
CA GLY A 89 1.04 1.41 18.14
C GLY A 89 2.25 1.26 19.08
N PRO A 90 2.70 0.03 19.33
CA PRO A 90 2.17 -1.23 18.79
C PRO A 90 0.76 -1.57 19.31
N GLY A 91 0.04 -2.39 18.56
CA GLY A 91 -1.33 -2.81 18.89
C GLY A 91 -2.01 -3.57 17.74
N SER A 92 -3.34 -3.62 17.74
CA SER A 92 -4.15 -4.17 16.66
C SER A 92 -3.84 -3.47 15.33
N PHE A 93 -3.39 -4.20 14.31
CA PHE A 93 -3.04 -3.62 13.00
C PHE A 93 -4.19 -2.82 12.38
N THR A 94 -5.41 -3.34 12.45
CA THR A 94 -6.59 -2.62 11.96
C THR A 94 -6.85 -1.35 12.78
N GLY A 95 -6.73 -1.44 14.11
CA GLY A 95 -6.94 -0.31 15.01
C GLY A 95 -5.92 0.82 14.78
N VAL A 96 -4.63 0.50 14.71
CA VAL A 96 -3.56 1.46 14.44
C VAL A 96 -3.76 2.15 13.09
N ARG A 97 -4.14 1.40 12.04
CA ARG A 97 -4.40 1.97 10.71
C ARG A 97 -5.56 2.96 10.72
N ILE A 98 -6.68 2.61 11.36
CA ILE A 98 -7.85 3.51 11.47
C ILE A 98 -7.43 4.83 12.13
N GLY A 99 -6.74 4.76 13.27
CA GLY A 99 -6.31 5.94 14.02
C GLY A 99 -5.39 6.83 13.20
N ILE A 100 -4.33 6.25 12.63
CA ILE A 100 -3.36 7.01 11.82
C ILE A 100 -3.99 7.57 10.55
N SER A 101 -4.75 6.79 9.79
CA SER A 101 -5.42 7.26 8.58
C SER A 101 -6.39 8.41 8.88
N THR A 102 -7.18 8.29 9.94
CA THR A 102 -8.09 9.37 10.37
C THR A 102 -7.30 10.61 10.79
N ALA A 103 -6.24 10.45 11.59
CA ALA A 103 -5.40 11.56 12.05
C ALA A 103 -4.66 12.25 10.89
N LYS A 104 -4.18 11.49 9.90
CA LYS A 104 -3.63 12.03 8.65
C LYS A 104 -4.66 12.86 7.89
N GLY A 105 -5.89 12.35 7.77
CA GLY A 105 -7.00 13.08 7.17
C GLY A 105 -7.29 14.39 7.91
N LEU A 106 -7.45 14.32 9.24
CA LEU A 106 -7.73 15.48 10.09
C LEU A 106 -6.64 16.56 9.99
N ALA A 107 -5.38 16.16 10.18
CA ALA A 107 -4.24 17.06 10.11
C ALA A 107 -4.09 17.70 8.73
N ARG A 108 -4.30 16.93 7.66
CA ARG A 108 -4.24 17.45 6.31
C ARG A 108 -5.40 18.40 6.00
N GLY A 109 -6.62 18.04 6.39
CA GLY A 109 -7.85 18.81 6.15
C GLY A 109 -7.86 20.15 6.90
N ALA A 110 -7.36 20.18 8.14
CA ALA A 110 -7.18 21.41 8.92
C ALA A 110 -5.87 22.16 8.60
N ASN A 111 -4.96 21.54 7.86
CA ASN A 111 -3.61 22.04 7.60
C ASN A 111 -2.84 22.36 8.90
N VAL A 112 -2.76 21.37 9.80
CA VAL A 112 -2.05 21.48 11.09
C VAL A 112 -1.09 20.30 11.30
N PRO A 113 -0.03 20.46 12.11
CA PRO A 113 0.92 19.39 12.43
C PRO A 113 0.28 18.08 12.90
N LEU A 114 0.88 16.95 12.52
CA LEU A 114 0.58 15.63 13.09
C LEU A 114 1.83 15.05 13.74
N MET A 115 1.72 14.68 15.02
CA MET A 115 2.73 13.93 15.75
C MET A 115 2.25 12.51 16.00
N GLY A 116 3.18 11.58 16.22
CA GLY A 116 2.81 10.24 16.66
C GLY A 116 3.60 9.77 17.88
N GLY A 117 2.93 9.05 18.77
CA GLY A 117 3.48 8.55 20.03
C GLY A 117 3.32 7.03 20.19
N SER A 118 4.04 6.45 21.15
CA SER A 118 3.96 5.02 21.45
C SER A 118 2.77 4.72 22.36
N THR A 119 1.97 3.73 21.99
CA THR A 119 0.85 3.22 22.81
C THR A 119 1.35 2.61 24.13
N LEU A 120 2.53 1.98 24.14
CA LEU A 120 3.10 1.41 25.36
C LEU A 120 3.52 2.50 26.35
N ASP A 121 4.10 3.59 25.83
CA ASP A 121 4.46 4.74 26.65
C ASP A 121 3.21 5.43 27.19
N ALA A 122 2.14 5.54 26.40
CA ALA A 122 0.88 6.09 26.88
C ALA A 122 0.33 5.35 28.10
N CYS A 123 0.42 4.01 28.12
CA CYS A 123 0.07 3.19 29.29
C CYS A 123 0.99 3.47 30.50
N ALA A 124 2.31 3.60 30.26
CA ALA A 124 3.27 3.87 31.32
C ALA A 124 3.08 5.27 31.94
N TRP A 125 2.80 6.28 31.12
CA TRP A 125 2.54 7.64 31.57
C TRP A 125 1.21 7.78 32.31
N LEU A 126 0.19 7.02 31.92
CA LEU A 126 -1.05 6.90 32.70
C LEU A 126 -0.78 6.31 34.10
N ALA A 127 0.04 5.26 34.20
CA ALA A 127 0.42 4.68 35.47
C ALA A 127 1.17 5.69 36.35
N TRP A 128 2.15 6.42 35.77
CA TRP A 128 2.88 7.48 36.47
C TRP A 128 1.95 8.59 36.98
N ARG A 129 1.00 9.02 36.14
CA ARG A 129 -0.02 10.03 36.48
C ARG A 129 -0.92 9.58 37.62
N SER A 130 -1.14 8.27 37.74
CA SER A 130 -1.90 7.63 38.82
C SER A 130 -1.08 7.39 40.09
N GLY A 131 0.16 7.88 40.16
CA GLY A 131 1.03 7.80 41.33
C GLY A 131 1.89 6.54 41.39
N VAL A 132 1.94 5.73 40.33
CA VAL A 132 2.82 4.55 40.27
C VAL A 132 4.27 4.99 40.15
N ARG A 133 5.16 4.33 40.90
CA ARG A 133 6.62 4.52 40.92
C ARG A 133 7.33 3.17 41.00
N GLY A 134 8.61 3.15 40.65
CA GLY A 134 9.44 1.95 40.59
C GLY A 134 9.28 1.20 39.26
N LYS A 135 9.48 -0.12 39.30
CA LYS A 135 9.50 -0.96 38.09
C LYS A 135 8.09 -1.25 37.59
N LEU A 136 7.85 -0.95 36.31
CA LEU A 136 6.57 -1.18 35.64
C LEU A 136 6.77 -2.03 34.38
N ALA A 137 5.93 -3.04 34.22
CA ALA A 137 5.81 -3.86 33.04
C ALA A 137 4.47 -3.61 32.34
N VAL A 138 4.52 -3.27 31.06
CA VAL A 138 3.35 -3.14 30.19
C VAL A 138 3.29 -4.36 29.28
N ALA A 139 2.21 -5.14 29.37
CA ALA A 139 1.90 -6.27 28.48
C ALA A 139 0.71 -5.91 27.60
N ALA A 140 0.95 -5.35 26.41
CA ALA A 140 -0.14 -5.04 25.47
C ALA A 140 -0.50 -6.24 24.59
N ASP A 141 -1.78 -6.40 24.22
CA ASP A 141 -2.25 -7.52 23.38
C ASP A 141 -1.70 -7.39 21.96
N ALA A 142 -0.95 -8.40 21.51
CA ALA A 142 -0.49 -8.51 20.13
C ALA A 142 -1.36 -9.48 19.31
N MET A 143 -2.43 -10.04 19.88
CA MET A 143 -3.22 -11.15 19.31
C MET A 143 -2.36 -12.42 19.11
N ARG A 144 -2.96 -13.51 18.61
CA ARG A 144 -2.26 -14.78 18.27
C ARG A 144 -1.46 -15.42 19.42
N GLY A 145 -1.85 -15.20 20.67
CA GLY A 145 -1.13 -15.75 21.83
C GLY A 145 0.15 -14.99 22.18
N GLU A 146 0.28 -13.75 21.71
CA GLU A 146 1.46 -12.91 21.82
C GLU A 146 1.13 -11.59 22.51
N VAL A 147 2.16 -10.97 23.07
CA VAL A 147 2.11 -9.64 23.70
C VAL A 147 3.24 -8.76 23.17
N TYR A 148 3.06 -7.45 23.33
CA TYR A 148 4.12 -6.46 23.25
C TYR A 148 4.61 -6.16 24.67
N PRO A 149 5.69 -6.81 25.14
CA PRO A 149 6.24 -6.57 26.47
C PRO A 149 7.10 -5.30 26.46
N ALA A 150 6.85 -4.40 27.40
CA ALA A 150 7.71 -3.24 27.66
C ALA A 150 7.99 -3.09 29.15
N LEU A 151 9.21 -2.68 29.47
CA LEU A 151 9.68 -2.48 30.84
C LEU A 151 10.10 -1.02 31.04
N TYR A 152 9.73 -0.46 32.17
CA TYR A 152 9.99 0.93 32.53
C TYR A 152 10.52 1.02 33.96
N GLU A 153 11.39 2.00 34.18
CA GLU A 153 11.69 2.53 35.50
C GLU A 153 10.91 3.84 35.66
N VAL A 154 10.04 3.94 36.65
CA VAL A 154 9.12 5.07 36.83
C VAL A 154 9.53 5.87 38.07
N ASP A 155 10.03 7.09 37.86
CA ASP A 155 10.43 7.99 38.95
C ASP A 155 9.53 9.24 39.03
N GLU A 156 9.96 10.27 39.75
CA GLU A 156 9.19 11.51 39.88
C GLU A 156 9.14 12.34 38.59
N ASP A 157 10.07 12.13 37.67
CA ASP A 157 10.15 12.85 36.40
C ASP A 157 9.40 12.14 35.28
N GLY A 158 9.25 10.81 35.36
CA GLY A 158 8.41 10.04 34.46
C GLY A 158 8.82 8.57 34.30
N PRO A 159 8.14 7.82 33.42
CA PRO A 159 8.58 6.52 32.95
C PRO A 159 9.79 6.66 32.02
N ARG A 160 10.89 5.95 32.34
CA ARG A 160 12.05 5.76 31.47
C ARG A 160 12.08 4.35 30.92
N ARG A 161 12.13 4.22 29.59
CA ARG A 161 12.19 2.92 28.90
C ARG A 161 13.42 2.11 29.34
N LEU A 162 13.24 0.82 29.60
CA LEU A 162 14.30 -0.17 29.84
C LEU A 162 14.51 -1.10 28.64
N PHE A 163 14.04 -0.66 27.47
CA PHE A 163 14.14 -1.36 26.19
C PHE A 163 14.41 -0.33 25.10
N GLU A 164 15.15 -0.74 24.06
CA GLU A 164 15.47 0.15 22.95
C GLU A 164 14.35 0.21 21.91
N ARG A 165 13.64 -0.91 21.69
CA ARG A 165 12.65 -1.07 20.62
C ARG A 165 11.49 -1.96 21.05
N GLU A 166 10.31 -1.64 20.55
CA GLU A 166 9.13 -2.48 20.71
C GLU A 166 9.35 -3.82 20.01
N ARG A 167 8.99 -4.91 20.68
CA ARG A 167 9.07 -6.28 20.16
C ARG A 167 7.78 -7.03 20.43
N VAL A 168 7.59 -8.13 19.72
CA VAL A 168 6.47 -9.06 19.92
C VAL A 168 6.98 -10.43 20.31
N VAL A 169 6.38 -11.03 21.34
CA VAL A 169 6.76 -12.37 21.82
C VAL A 169 5.54 -13.15 22.25
N LYS A 170 5.68 -14.48 22.38
CA LYS A 170 4.64 -15.32 22.98
C LYS A 170 4.34 -14.84 24.41
N ALA A 171 3.06 -14.76 24.77
CA ALA A 171 2.63 -14.31 26.08
C ALA A 171 3.23 -15.16 27.22
N ALA A 172 3.32 -16.48 27.01
CA ALA A 172 3.96 -17.39 27.96
C ALA A 172 5.45 -17.08 28.14
N ALA A 173 6.17 -16.81 27.05
CA ALA A 173 7.59 -16.46 27.10
C ALA A 173 7.82 -15.11 27.81
N ALA A 174 6.95 -14.11 27.59
CA ALA A 174 7.02 -12.86 28.34
C ALA A 174 6.78 -13.06 29.85
N ALA A 175 5.81 -13.89 30.22
CA ALA A 175 5.51 -14.18 31.62
C ALA A 175 6.67 -14.93 32.31
N GLU A 176 7.28 -15.91 31.64
CA GLU A 176 8.47 -16.62 32.12
C GLU A 176 9.67 -15.68 32.25
N GLU A 177 9.97 -14.91 31.19
CA GLU A 177 11.07 -13.95 31.18
C GLU A 177 10.96 -12.94 32.34
N TRP A 178 9.77 -12.43 32.64
CA TRP A 178 9.56 -11.49 33.73
C TRP A 178 9.61 -12.13 35.11
N ALA A 179 9.18 -13.39 35.25
CA ALA A 179 9.24 -14.12 36.52
C ALA A 179 10.66 -14.52 36.91
N GLU A 180 11.54 -14.78 35.94
CA GLU A 180 12.95 -15.14 36.16
C GLU A 180 13.84 -13.94 36.51
N ARG A 181 13.32 -12.71 36.43
CA ARG A 181 14.12 -11.52 36.72
C ARG A 181 14.52 -11.45 38.19
N PRO A 182 15.75 -11.00 38.52
CA PRO A 182 16.16 -10.79 39.91
C PRO A 182 15.27 -9.81 40.68
N ASP A 183 14.69 -8.84 39.97
CA ASP A 183 13.81 -7.79 40.50
C ASP A 183 12.33 -8.10 40.27
N ALA A 184 11.97 -9.35 39.93
CA ALA A 184 10.58 -9.74 39.66
C ALA A 184 9.65 -9.41 40.83
N THR A 185 10.14 -9.45 42.08
CA THR A 185 9.35 -9.12 43.29
C THR A 185 8.88 -7.67 43.37
N GLU A 186 9.53 -6.77 42.64
CA GLU A 186 9.27 -5.34 42.63
C GLU A 186 8.47 -4.90 41.39
N LEU A 187 8.25 -5.81 40.44
CA LEU A 187 7.63 -5.52 39.15
C LEU A 187 6.11 -5.38 39.27
N GLN A 188 5.58 -4.20 38.93
CA GLN A 188 4.14 -3.94 38.79
C GLN A 188 3.71 -4.16 37.34
N LEU A 189 2.48 -4.66 37.12
CA LEU A 189 2.01 -5.05 35.78
C LEU A 189 0.81 -4.22 35.32
N THR A 190 0.81 -3.82 34.05
CA THR A 190 -0.34 -3.22 33.36
C THR A 190 -0.39 -3.66 31.90
N GLY A 191 -1.39 -3.22 31.15
CA GLY A 191 -1.57 -3.51 29.72
C GLY A 191 -2.78 -4.40 29.43
N ASP A 192 -3.40 -4.17 28.27
CA ASP A 192 -4.64 -4.83 27.84
C ASP A 192 -4.43 -6.32 27.51
N GLY A 193 -3.20 -6.75 27.25
CA GLY A 193 -2.81 -8.15 27.11
C GLY A 193 -3.09 -8.98 28.37
N LEU A 194 -3.09 -8.36 29.56
CA LEU A 194 -3.47 -9.02 30.81
C LEU A 194 -4.93 -9.46 30.82
N VAL A 195 -5.82 -8.84 30.04
CA VAL A 195 -7.22 -9.26 29.91
C VAL A 195 -7.32 -10.64 29.26
N ARG A 196 -6.51 -10.88 28.23
CA ARG A 196 -6.58 -12.11 27.42
C ARG A 196 -5.66 -13.21 27.97
N TYR A 197 -4.49 -12.83 28.47
CA TYR A 197 -3.41 -13.75 28.85
C TYR A 197 -3.14 -13.77 30.36
N GLY A 198 -3.95 -13.09 31.18
CA GLY A 198 -3.72 -12.95 32.62
C GLY A 198 -3.49 -14.27 33.36
N LYS A 199 -4.10 -15.37 32.91
CA LYS A 199 -3.86 -16.71 33.48
C LYS A 199 -2.39 -17.14 33.40
N LEU A 200 -1.69 -16.84 32.30
CA LEU A 200 -0.26 -17.16 32.15
C LEU A 200 0.60 -16.36 33.13
N PHE A 201 0.27 -15.07 33.33
CA PHE A 201 0.94 -14.21 34.30
C PHE A 201 0.59 -14.58 35.75
N GLU A 202 -0.59 -15.15 35.99
CA GLU A 202 -1.00 -15.67 37.29
C GLU A 202 -0.21 -16.94 37.65
N GLU A 203 -0.09 -17.87 36.70
CA GLU A 203 0.72 -19.09 36.85
C GLU A 203 2.20 -18.77 37.06
N ALA A 204 2.70 -17.68 36.46
CA ALA A 204 4.05 -17.16 36.68
C ALA A 204 4.22 -16.36 38.01
N GLY A 205 3.14 -16.20 38.81
CA GLY A 205 3.17 -15.51 40.10
C GLY A 205 3.21 -13.98 40.02
N LEU A 206 2.98 -13.39 38.85
CA LEU A 206 3.12 -11.95 38.59
C LEU A 206 1.81 -11.17 38.85
N MET A 207 0.64 -11.79 38.66
CA MET A 207 -0.66 -11.09 38.74
C MET A 207 -1.01 -10.49 40.10
N SER A 208 -0.34 -10.92 41.18
CA SER A 208 -0.53 -10.31 42.52
C SER A 208 -0.12 -8.83 42.58
N ARG A 209 0.60 -8.33 41.57
CA ARG A 209 1.08 -6.94 41.43
C ARG A 209 0.55 -6.24 40.18
N ALA A 210 -0.49 -6.80 39.57
CA ALA A 210 -1.20 -6.08 38.52
C ALA A 210 -1.84 -4.81 39.09
N LEU A 211 -1.67 -3.71 38.39
CA LEU A 211 -2.32 -2.44 38.69
C LEU A 211 -3.85 -2.58 38.57
N PRO A 212 -4.62 -1.63 39.13
CA PRO A 212 -6.06 -1.57 38.90
C PRO A 212 -6.40 -1.62 37.42
N ARG A 213 -7.49 -2.33 37.09
CA ARG A 213 -7.84 -2.71 35.71
C ARG A 213 -8.05 -1.49 34.82
N GLU A 214 -8.55 -0.40 35.36
CA GLU A 214 -8.74 0.89 34.68
C GLU A 214 -7.44 1.49 34.12
N LEU A 215 -6.27 1.08 34.62
CA LEU A 215 -4.96 1.54 34.14
C LEU A 215 -4.36 0.64 33.04
N TRP A 216 -5.08 -0.40 32.61
CA TRP A 216 -4.55 -1.39 31.65
C TRP A 216 -4.58 -0.92 30.19
N TRP A 217 -5.33 0.14 29.87
CA TRP A 217 -5.44 0.66 28.51
C TRP A 217 -4.73 2.00 28.36
N PRO A 218 -4.31 2.36 27.14
CA PRO A 218 -3.86 3.72 26.86
C PRO A 218 -5.02 4.71 27.03
N THR A 219 -4.67 5.95 27.36
CA THR A 219 -5.60 7.09 27.46
C THR A 219 -5.06 8.26 26.63
N GLY A 220 -5.94 9.19 26.23
CA GLY A 220 -5.50 10.36 25.47
C GLY A 220 -4.56 11.23 26.30
N GLU A 221 -4.82 11.36 27.61
CA GLU A 221 -3.91 12.03 28.57
C GLU A 221 -2.56 11.31 28.65
N GLY A 222 -2.54 9.98 28.78
CA GLY A 222 -1.30 9.21 28.79
C GLY A 222 -0.47 9.41 27.52
N LEU A 223 -1.13 9.46 26.35
CA LEU A 223 -0.47 9.72 25.07
C LEU A 223 0.11 11.13 24.99
N LEU A 224 -0.64 12.16 25.45
CA LEU A 224 -0.16 13.54 25.51
C LEU A 224 1.08 13.68 26.41
N LEU A 225 1.03 13.11 27.61
CA LEU A 225 2.15 13.12 28.55
C LEU A 225 3.38 12.40 27.97
N ALA A 226 3.15 11.26 27.30
CA ALA A 226 4.21 10.53 26.62
C ALA A 226 4.88 11.35 25.52
N ALA A 227 4.10 12.03 24.68
CA ALA A 227 4.62 12.83 23.60
C ALA A 227 5.29 14.13 24.09
N ALA A 228 4.86 14.68 25.23
CA ALA A 228 5.46 15.87 25.84
C ALA A 228 6.74 15.58 26.64
N SER A 229 7.09 14.30 26.86
CA SER A 229 8.35 13.96 27.52
C SER A 229 9.56 14.28 26.64
N PRO A 230 10.77 14.43 27.21
CA PRO A 230 11.99 14.61 26.42
C PRO A 230 12.21 13.51 25.38
N GLU A 231 11.95 12.25 25.74
CA GLU A 231 12.01 11.10 24.84
C GLU A 231 10.92 11.17 23.76
N GLY A 232 9.71 11.57 24.13
CA GLY A 232 8.60 11.76 23.20
C GLY A 232 8.88 12.84 22.15
N LEU A 233 9.39 13.99 22.58
CA LEU A 233 9.79 15.09 21.70
C LEU A 233 10.93 14.68 20.76
N ALA A 234 11.91 13.93 21.25
CA ALA A 234 12.99 13.39 20.43
C ALA A 234 12.48 12.34 19.42
N ALA A 235 11.43 11.58 19.76
CA ALA A 235 10.84 10.54 18.93
C ALA A 235 9.74 11.03 17.97
N ALA A 236 9.16 12.22 18.20
CA ALA A 236 8.05 12.76 17.43
C ALA A 236 8.37 12.91 15.92
N GLY A 237 9.66 13.07 15.58
CA GLY A 237 10.13 13.09 14.19
C GLY A 237 9.57 14.29 13.41
N ALA A 238 9.29 14.08 12.12
CA ALA A 238 8.69 15.11 11.28
C ALA A 238 7.19 15.27 11.58
N THR A 239 6.70 16.52 11.54
CA THR A 239 5.29 16.88 11.75
C THR A 239 4.44 16.81 10.48
N ASP A 240 5.04 16.45 9.34
CA ASP A 240 4.35 16.19 8.09
C ASP A 240 3.45 14.95 8.25
N PRO A 241 2.12 15.07 8.04
CA PRO A 241 1.21 13.94 8.12
C PRO A 241 1.60 12.74 7.24
N ALA A 242 2.31 12.96 6.12
CA ALA A 242 2.77 11.87 5.26
C ALA A 242 3.73 10.91 6.00
N LEU A 243 4.58 11.44 6.90
CA LEU A 243 5.67 10.72 7.55
C LEU A 243 5.27 10.00 8.85
N VAL A 244 4.06 10.22 9.34
CA VAL A 244 3.54 9.56 10.54
C VAL A 244 3.00 8.17 10.18
N LEU A 245 3.83 7.13 10.40
CA LEU A 245 3.53 5.75 9.98
C LEU A 245 3.27 4.79 11.16
N PRO A 246 2.42 3.78 11.00
CA PRO A 246 2.25 2.71 11.98
C PRO A 246 3.58 2.01 12.32
N VAL A 247 3.73 1.59 13.58
CA VAL A 247 4.81 0.67 13.99
C VAL A 247 4.31 -0.77 13.84
N TYR A 248 4.69 -1.45 12.74
CA TYR A 248 4.49 -2.89 12.64
C TYR A 248 5.74 -3.64 13.10
N THR A 249 5.57 -4.49 14.11
CA THR A 249 6.63 -5.36 14.65
C THR A 249 6.57 -6.78 14.08
N ARG A 250 5.68 -7.04 13.11
CA ARG A 250 5.56 -8.31 12.39
C ARG A 250 5.59 -8.11 10.89
N LEU A 251 6.21 -9.07 10.22
CA LEU A 251 5.98 -9.33 8.80
C LEU A 251 4.54 -9.81 8.58
N SER A 252 4.04 -9.63 7.37
CA SER A 252 2.81 -10.29 6.92
C SER A 252 3.03 -11.81 6.81
N ASP A 253 1.96 -12.59 6.90
CA ASP A 253 2.05 -14.05 6.74
C ASP A 253 2.61 -14.44 5.34
N ALA A 254 2.38 -13.60 4.32
CA ALA A 254 2.94 -13.80 2.98
C ALA A 254 4.47 -13.65 2.99
N GLU A 255 4.98 -12.60 3.63
CA GLU A 255 6.42 -12.39 3.83
C GLU A 255 7.02 -13.51 4.70
N GLU A 256 6.35 -13.96 5.76
CA GLU A 256 6.81 -15.10 6.57
C GLU A 256 6.88 -16.41 5.77
N ASN A 257 5.86 -16.69 4.95
CA ASN A 257 5.82 -17.89 4.11
C ASN A 257 6.87 -17.86 3.01
N GLU A 258 7.12 -16.69 2.42
CA GLU A 258 8.20 -16.49 1.46
C GLU A 258 9.56 -16.75 2.11
N ARG A 259 9.80 -16.24 3.33
CA ARG A 259 11.03 -16.53 4.08
C ARG A 259 11.22 -18.03 4.36
N LYS A 260 10.16 -18.73 4.74
CA LYS A 260 10.19 -20.19 4.93
C LYS A 260 10.50 -20.93 3.63
N ARG A 261 9.90 -20.49 2.51
CA ARG A 261 10.18 -21.05 1.17
C ARG A 261 11.66 -20.90 0.81
N LEU A 262 12.28 -19.79 1.20
CA LEU A 262 13.71 -19.51 0.98
C LEU A 262 14.63 -20.21 2.00
N GLY A 263 14.10 -21.08 2.88
CA GLY A 263 14.91 -21.85 3.84
C GLY A 263 15.47 -21.04 5.01
N LEU A 264 14.91 -19.86 5.29
CA LEU A 264 15.39 -18.96 6.34
C LEU A 264 14.93 -19.40 7.75
N ALA A 265 15.79 -19.22 8.76
CA ALA A 265 15.46 -19.48 10.17
C ALA A 265 14.42 -18.49 10.74
N GLU A 266 13.83 -18.81 11.91
CA GLU A 266 12.90 -17.91 12.62
C GLU A 266 13.51 -16.52 12.86
N SER A 267 12.68 -15.48 12.75
CA SER A 267 13.14 -14.09 12.79
C SER A 267 13.70 -13.72 14.16
N VAL A 268 14.89 -13.13 14.17
CA VAL A 268 15.27 -12.20 15.24
C VAL A 268 14.43 -10.92 15.06
N ASN A 269 13.94 -10.35 16.16
CA ASN A 269 13.06 -9.18 16.23
C ASN A 269 13.28 -8.17 15.08
N THR A 270 12.27 -8.02 14.22
CA THR A 270 12.36 -7.19 13.02
C THR A 270 12.31 -5.72 13.39
N ALA A 271 13.39 -5.00 13.08
CA ALA A 271 13.47 -3.56 13.24
C ALA A 271 12.75 -2.87 12.08
N VAL A 272 11.71 -2.07 12.41
CA VAL A 272 11.07 -1.06 11.55
C VAL A 272 10.62 -1.58 10.18
N THR A 273 9.34 -1.93 10.05
CA THR A 273 8.72 -2.08 8.72
C THR A 273 8.46 -0.69 8.13
N GLY A 274 9.41 -0.19 7.36
CA GLY A 274 9.20 0.84 6.34
C GLY A 274 9.68 0.25 5.03
N VAL A 275 8.82 0.18 4.03
CA VAL A 275 9.24 -0.27 2.70
C VAL A 275 10.02 0.88 2.08
N ALA A 276 11.33 0.71 1.92
CA ALA A 276 12.18 1.69 1.26
C ALA A 276 11.67 1.95 -0.16
N ASP A 277 11.27 3.20 -0.39
CA ASP A 277 10.92 3.77 -1.68
C ASP A 277 12.20 4.02 -2.47
N GLU A 278 12.30 3.45 -3.67
CA GLU A 278 13.19 4.02 -4.68
C GLU A 278 12.81 3.69 -6.14
N LEU A 279 11.77 2.90 -6.44
CA LEU A 279 11.68 2.29 -7.77
C LEU A 279 10.24 2.05 -8.28
N ALA A 280 9.54 3.12 -8.67
CA ALA A 280 8.37 3.04 -9.55
C ALA A 280 8.50 4.09 -10.66
N GLY A 281 8.52 3.63 -11.91
CA GLY A 281 8.62 4.49 -13.09
C GLY A 281 9.08 3.76 -14.34
N ARG A 282 8.12 3.45 -15.24
CA ARG A 282 8.23 2.82 -16.59
C ARG A 282 8.40 1.31 -16.62
N HIS A 283 7.26 0.59 -16.55
CA HIS A 283 7.04 -0.85 -16.79
C HIS A 283 8.21 -1.82 -16.55
N LEU A 284 9.09 -1.52 -15.58
CA LEU A 284 10.29 -2.27 -15.25
C LEU A 284 9.95 -3.28 -14.15
N GLN A 285 9.56 -4.48 -14.54
CA GLN A 285 9.29 -5.57 -13.62
C GLN A 285 10.59 -6.26 -13.23
N VAL A 286 10.92 -6.24 -11.94
CA VAL A 286 12.05 -6.98 -11.40
C VAL A 286 11.54 -8.16 -10.58
N ARG A 287 11.99 -9.37 -10.94
CA ARG A 287 11.56 -10.62 -10.30
C ARG A 287 12.72 -11.62 -10.22
N PRO A 288 12.64 -12.65 -9.38
CA PRO A 288 13.61 -13.73 -9.40
C PRO A 288 13.68 -14.39 -10.79
N MET A 289 14.88 -14.84 -11.15
CA MET A 289 15.14 -15.61 -12.35
C MET A 289 14.34 -16.92 -12.33
N ALA A 290 13.74 -17.28 -13.48
CA ALA A 290 13.07 -18.55 -13.70
C ALA A 290 13.71 -19.29 -14.88
N ALA A 291 13.47 -20.59 -14.98
CA ALA A 291 14.06 -21.41 -16.05
C ALA A 291 13.69 -20.93 -17.47
N ALA A 292 12.54 -20.27 -17.62
CA ALA A 292 12.09 -19.69 -18.89
C ALA A 292 12.96 -18.50 -19.36
N ASP A 293 13.75 -17.88 -18.48
CA ASP A 293 14.55 -16.69 -18.78
C ASP A 293 15.92 -17.04 -19.37
N ALA A 294 16.39 -18.27 -19.19
CA ALA A 294 17.78 -18.66 -19.47
C ALA A 294 18.22 -18.38 -20.92
N GLU A 295 17.35 -18.63 -21.90
CA GLU A 295 17.63 -18.35 -23.32
C GLU A 295 17.70 -16.84 -23.61
N ALA A 296 16.78 -16.07 -23.03
CA ALA A 296 16.74 -14.61 -23.18
C ALA A 296 17.92 -13.93 -22.47
N MET A 297 18.33 -14.44 -21.30
CA MET A 297 19.52 -13.99 -20.57
C MET A 297 20.80 -14.27 -21.36
N ALA A 298 20.97 -15.50 -21.87
CA ALA A 298 22.13 -15.84 -22.68
C ALA A 298 22.20 -15.00 -23.97
N ALA A 299 21.06 -14.63 -24.56
CA ALA A 299 21.01 -13.70 -25.68
C ALA A 299 21.42 -12.27 -25.27
N LEU A 300 20.84 -11.75 -24.19
CA LEU A 300 21.14 -10.42 -23.68
C LEU A 300 22.61 -10.29 -23.26
N GLU A 301 23.18 -11.32 -22.65
CA GLU A 301 24.57 -11.34 -22.21
C GLU A 301 25.52 -11.28 -23.41
N ARG A 302 25.31 -12.12 -24.44
CA ARG A 302 26.09 -12.06 -25.69
C ARG A 302 26.08 -10.67 -26.31
N ASP A 303 24.95 -9.98 -26.29
CA ASP A 303 24.81 -8.63 -26.85
C ASP A 303 25.48 -7.56 -25.97
N CYS A 304 25.36 -7.70 -24.64
CA CYS A 304 25.96 -6.80 -23.66
C CYS A 304 27.49 -6.85 -23.67
N PHE A 305 28.05 -8.04 -23.80
CA PHE A 305 29.50 -8.31 -23.76
C PHE A 305 30.11 -8.58 -25.15
N ALA A 306 29.37 -8.32 -26.23
CA ALA A 306 29.90 -8.42 -27.59
C ALA A 306 31.18 -7.56 -27.77
N GLY A 307 32.33 -8.22 -27.93
CA GLY A 307 33.64 -7.59 -28.08
C GLY A 307 34.37 -7.27 -26.77
N ALA A 308 33.84 -7.67 -25.62
CA ALA A 308 34.52 -7.61 -24.33
C ALA A 308 35.48 -8.81 -24.13
N ALA A 309 36.29 -8.76 -23.07
CA ALA A 309 37.18 -9.86 -22.67
C ALA A 309 36.45 -10.95 -21.86
N HIS A 310 35.20 -10.69 -21.46
CA HIS A 310 34.25 -11.62 -20.85
C HIS A 310 33.72 -12.65 -21.86
N GLU A 311 33.72 -13.93 -21.49
CA GLU A 311 33.08 -14.99 -22.25
C GLU A 311 31.60 -15.11 -21.80
N PRO A 312 30.62 -14.85 -22.69
CA PRO A 312 29.21 -14.86 -22.30
C PRO A 312 28.74 -16.24 -21.84
N TRP A 313 27.95 -16.30 -20.78
CA TRP A 313 27.36 -17.53 -20.30
C TRP A 313 26.34 -18.10 -21.29
N SER A 314 26.19 -19.42 -21.21
CA SER A 314 25.19 -20.17 -21.95
C SER A 314 23.89 -20.29 -21.17
N ALA A 315 22.77 -20.55 -21.86
CA ALA A 315 21.50 -20.82 -21.19
C ALA A 315 21.60 -21.98 -20.20
N SER A 316 22.41 -23.01 -20.48
CA SER A 316 22.69 -24.11 -19.55
C SER A 316 23.35 -23.65 -18.26
N MET A 317 24.27 -22.68 -18.31
CA MET A 317 24.93 -22.16 -17.11
C MET A 317 23.96 -21.37 -16.22
N PHE A 318 23.07 -20.57 -16.81
CA PHE A 318 22.00 -19.91 -16.04
C PHE A 318 21.01 -20.92 -15.44
N LEU A 319 20.72 -22.03 -16.13
CA LEU A 319 19.86 -23.08 -15.59
C LEU A 319 20.51 -23.82 -14.40
N GLU A 320 21.82 -24.03 -14.43
CA GLU A 320 22.57 -24.63 -13.32
C GLU A 320 22.49 -23.79 -12.04
N GLU A 321 22.43 -22.46 -12.18
CA GLU A 321 22.27 -21.54 -11.05
C GLU A 321 20.87 -21.58 -10.40
N LEU A 322 19.88 -22.22 -11.04
CA LEU A 322 18.55 -22.46 -10.47
C LEU A 322 18.42 -23.82 -9.80
N ASP A 323 19.47 -24.66 -9.78
CA ASP A 323 19.40 -25.98 -9.16
C ASP A 323 19.15 -25.84 -7.65
N PRO A 324 17.99 -26.30 -7.13
CA PRO A 324 17.68 -26.22 -5.69
C PRO A 324 18.63 -27.08 -4.84
N ASN A 325 19.43 -27.96 -5.45
CA ASN A 325 20.45 -28.77 -4.76
C ASN A 325 21.85 -28.18 -4.90
N ALA A 326 22.00 -26.96 -5.42
CA ALA A 326 23.29 -26.30 -5.52
C ALA A 326 23.97 -26.23 -4.13
N PRO A 327 25.30 -26.44 -4.06
CA PRO A 327 26.03 -26.53 -2.80
C PRO A 327 26.11 -25.21 -2.02
N ALA A 328 25.73 -24.09 -2.64
CA ALA A 328 25.69 -22.78 -2.02
C ALA A 328 24.43 -22.03 -2.47
N ALA A 329 23.86 -21.21 -1.57
CA ALA A 329 22.67 -20.44 -1.87
C ALA A 329 22.93 -19.44 -3.01
N ARG A 330 21.92 -19.21 -3.84
CA ARG A 330 21.97 -18.35 -5.02
C ARG A 330 20.94 -17.24 -4.94
N SER A 331 21.27 -16.08 -5.49
CA SER A 331 20.33 -14.99 -5.71
C SER A 331 20.47 -14.51 -7.14
N TRP A 332 19.44 -14.69 -7.95
CA TRP A 332 19.40 -14.28 -9.34
C TRP A 332 18.10 -13.54 -9.62
N TRP A 333 18.23 -12.34 -10.18
CA TRP A 333 17.13 -11.45 -10.49
C TRP A 333 17.19 -11.01 -11.95
N VAL A 334 16.01 -10.86 -12.54
CA VAL A 334 15.82 -10.41 -13.92
C VAL A 334 14.91 -9.19 -13.96
N ALA A 335 15.20 -8.29 -14.87
CA ALA A 335 14.43 -7.07 -15.14
C ALA A 335 13.80 -7.18 -16.53
N HIS A 336 12.49 -6.95 -16.59
CA HIS A 336 11.72 -6.91 -17.82
C HIS A 336 11.12 -5.54 -18.04
N ASP A 337 11.11 -5.06 -19.28
CA ASP A 337 10.28 -3.95 -19.72
C ASP A 337 9.37 -4.45 -20.84
N ASN A 338 8.06 -4.26 -20.69
CA ASN A 338 7.07 -4.72 -21.66
C ASN A 338 7.25 -6.21 -22.08
N GLY A 339 7.61 -7.07 -21.13
CA GLY A 339 7.78 -8.51 -21.35
C GLY A 339 9.06 -8.90 -22.10
N GLU A 340 9.91 -7.94 -22.46
CA GLU A 340 11.26 -8.17 -22.96
C GLU A 340 12.24 -8.17 -21.79
N LEU A 341 13.17 -9.13 -21.76
CA LEU A 341 14.21 -9.19 -20.72
C LEU A 341 15.29 -8.15 -21.05
N ILE A 342 15.39 -7.12 -20.21
CA ILE A 342 16.28 -5.97 -20.45
C ILE A 342 17.43 -5.87 -19.44
N GLY A 343 17.45 -6.69 -18.39
CA GLY A 343 18.59 -6.78 -17.49
C GLY A 343 18.53 -7.97 -16.55
N PHE A 344 19.66 -8.29 -15.92
CA PHE A 344 19.75 -9.27 -14.85
C PHE A 344 20.95 -9.00 -13.93
N ALA A 345 20.90 -9.54 -12.71
CA ALA A 345 22.05 -9.61 -11.82
C ALA A 345 21.98 -10.88 -10.98
N GLY A 346 23.14 -11.45 -10.68
CA GLY A 346 23.24 -12.71 -9.96
C GLY A 346 24.46 -12.84 -9.08
N GLY A 347 24.33 -13.62 -8.02
CA GLY A 347 25.44 -13.94 -7.14
C GLY A 347 25.23 -15.24 -6.36
N MET A 348 26.33 -15.72 -5.79
CA MET A 348 26.35 -16.91 -4.94
C MET A 348 26.93 -16.62 -3.57
N VAL A 349 26.37 -17.27 -2.55
CA VAL A 349 26.82 -17.10 -1.18
C VAL A 349 28.06 -17.96 -0.93
N VAL A 350 29.11 -17.31 -0.45
CA VAL A 350 30.33 -17.97 0.04
C VAL A 350 30.58 -17.47 1.47
N ASP A 351 30.35 -18.35 2.44
CA ASP A 351 30.38 -18.05 3.88
C ASP A 351 29.44 -16.89 4.29
N LYS A 352 29.98 -15.70 4.53
CA LYS A 352 29.23 -14.48 4.88
C LYS A 352 29.34 -13.39 3.81
N ASP A 353 29.74 -13.78 2.61
CA ASP A 353 29.88 -12.90 1.47
C ASP A 353 28.95 -13.37 0.33
N ILE A 354 28.37 -12.42 -0.40
CA ILE A 354 27.75 -12.70 -1.70
C ILE A 354 28.76 -12.31 -2.79
N GLU A 355 29.25 -13.30 -3.53
CA GLU A 355 30.06 -13.08 -4.71
C GLU A 355 29.10 -12.78 -5.88
N ILE A 356 29.09 -11.54 -6.36
CA ILE A 356 28.31 -11.14 -7.53
C ILE A 356 29.02 -11.69 -8.77
N LEU A 357 28.35 -12.60 -9.46
CA LEU A 357 28.90 -13.34 -10.58
C LEU A 357 28.70 -12.59 -11.90
N ASP A 358 27.53 -11.97 -12.09
CA ASP A 358 27.24 -11.25 -13.32
C ASP A 358 26.18 -10.16 -13.13
N VAL A 359 26.28 -9.11 -13.93
CA VAL A 359 25.35 -7.98 -14.03
C VAL A 359 25.31 -7.49 -15.47
N ALA A 360 24.14 -7.59 -16.11
CA ALA A 360 23.94 -7.10 -17.46
C ALA A 360 22.67 -6.25 -17.58
N VAL A 361 22.75 -5.17 -18.36
CA VAL A 361 21.61 -4.34 -18.75
C VAL A 361 21.74 -3.99 -20.23
N SER A 362 20.64 -4.17 -20.97
CA SER A 362 20.55 -3.93 -22.40
C SER A 362 21.01 -2.52 -22.76
N ARG A 363 21.71 -2.37 -23.89
CA ARG A 363 22.37 -1.09 -24.26
C ARG A 363 21.38 0.07 -24.34
N ALA A 364 20.15 -0.19 -24.77
CA ALA A 364 19.10 0.81 -24.90
C ALA A 364 18.59 1.35 -23.55
N HIS A 365 18.74 0.57 -22.48
CA HIS A 365 18.21 0.87 -21.14
C HIS A 365 19.30 1.12 -20.09
N ARG A 366 20.56 1.31 -20.52
CA ARG A 366 21.67 1.66 -19.60
C ARG A 366 21.48 3.09 -19.08
N ARG A 367 21.96 3.31 -17.86
CA ARG A 367 21.84 4.59 -17.11
C ARG A 367 20.41 4.96 -16.69
N GLU A 368 19.46 4.04 -16.79
CA GLU A 368 18.07 4.20 -16.28
C GLU A 368 17.91 3.66 -14.84
N GLY A 369 19.01 3.31 -14.15
CA GLY A 369 18.95 2.80 -12.77
C GLY A 369 18.67 1.29 -12.62
N ILE A 370 18.46 0.56 -13.72
CA ILE A 370 18.09 -0.87 -13.70
C ILE A 370 19.11 -1.76 -12.98
N ALA A 371 20.40 -1.60 -13.28
CA ALA A 371 21.46 -2.38 -12.63
C ALA A 371 21.51 -2.14 -11.11
N ARG A 372 21.26 -0.90 -10.68
CA ARG A 372 21.16 -0.52 -9.27
C ARG A 372 19.98 -1.25 -8.61
N LYS A 373 18.81 -1.25 -9.25
CA LYS A 373 17.61 -1.99 -8.80
C LYS A 373 17.91 -3.48 -8.66
N LEU A 374 18.46 -4.12 -9.68
CA LEU A 374 18.80 -5.54 -9.66
C LEU A 374 19.79 -5.89 -8.54
N LEU A 375 20.86 -5.10 -8.39
CA LEU A 375 21.85 -5.29 -7.33
C LEU A 375 21.29 -5.03 -5.93
N SER A 376 20.31 -4.14 -5.79
CA SER A 376 19.61 -3.94 -4.50
C SER A 376 18.84 -5.19 -4.08
N HIS A 377 18.24 -5.91 -5.03
CA HIS A 377 17.55 -7.17 -4.76
C HIS A 377 18.52 -8.29 -4.40
N VAL A 378 19.65 -8.41 -5.11
CA VAL A 378 20.73 -9.35 -4.77
C VAL A 378 21.32 -9.05 -3.39
N SER A 379 21.55 -7.76 -3.08
CA SER A 379 21.99 -7.30 -1.76
C SER A 379 21.01 -7.68 -0.67
N TYR A 380 19.71 -7.48 -0.90
CA TYR A 380 18.66 -7.84 0.05
C TYR A 380 18.62 -9.36 0.32
N ASP A 381 18.63 -10.18 -0.73
CA ASP A 381 18.67 -11.63 -0.59
C ASP A 381 19.91 -12.09 0.17
N ALA A 382 21.08 -11.51 -0.14
CA ALA A 382 22.33 -11.82 0.55
C ALA A 382 22.26 -11.51 2.05
N GLN A 383 21.66 -10.38 2.44
CA GLN A 383 21.43 -10.07 3.86
C GLN A 383 20.49 -11.08 4.52
N MET A 384 19.45 -11.53 3.80
CA MET A 384 18.55 -12.55 4.30
C MET A 384 19.25 -13.90 4.47
N LEU A 385 20.22 -14.21 3.61
CA LEU A 385 21.07 -15.40 3.67
C LEU A 385 22.21 -15.29 4.70
N GLY A 386 22.29 -14.18 5.45
CA GLY A 386 23.27 -13.99 6.53
C GLY A 386 24.62 -13.43 6.08
N CYS A 387 24.71 -12.94 4.84
CA CYS A 387 25.90 -12.24 4.35
C CYS A 387 26.04 -10.86 5.00
N THR A 388 27.29 -10.50 5.30
CA THR A 388 27.67 -9.20 5.84
C THR A 388 28.40 -8.34 4.81
N THR A 389 28.90 -8.95 3.74
CA THR A 389 29.66 -8.29 2.68
C THR A 389 29.21 -8.79 1.31
N ALA A 390 29.52 -8.02 0.28
CA ALA A 390 29.44 -8.42 -1.12
C ALA A 390 30.80 -8.22 -1.78
N SER A 391 31.17 -9.11 -2.68
CA SER A 391 32.38 -9.00 -3.49
C SER A 391 32.08 -9.21 -4.97
N LEU A 392 32.93 -8.67 -5.83
CA LEU A 392 32.85 -8.84 -7.28
C LEU A 392 34.21 -8.65 -7.95
N GLU A 393 34.34 -9.20 -9.15
CA GLU A 393 35.40 -8.87 -10.09
C GLU A 393 34.87 -8.02 -11.25
N VAL A 394 35.64 -7.00 -11.63
CA VAL A 394 35.31 -6.13 -12.78
C VAL A 394 36.56 -5.89 -13.63
N GLU A 395 36.42 -5.85 -14.95
CA GLU A 395 37.51 -5.48 -15.87
C GLU A 395 38.11 -4.11 -15.48
N ALA A 396 39.44 -4.02 -15.40
CA ALA A 396 40.13 -2.86 -14.82
C ALA A 396 39.97 -1.56 -15.63
N ASP A 397 39.54 -1.65 -16.89
CA ASP A 397 39.25 -0.54 -17.79
C ASP A 397 37.74 -0.27 -17.98
N ASN A 398 36.86 -1.02 -17.29
CA ASN A 398 35.41 -0.80 -17.33
C ASN A 398 34.98 0.33 -16.38
N GLU A 399 35.34 1.57 -16.74
CA GLU A 399 35.08 2.77 -15.93
C GLU A 399 33.60 2.93 -15.54
N ALA A 400 32.66 2.53 -16.41
CA ALA A 400 31.23 2.65 -16.16
C ALA A 400 30.75 1.69 -15.05
N ALA A 401 31.21 0.44 -15.07
CA ALA A 401 30.89 -0.55 -14.04
C ALA A 401 31.57 -0.19 -12.71
N ILE A 402 32.84 0.21 -12.75
CA ILE A 402 33.58 0.66 -11.56
C ILE A 402 32.89 1.85 -10.89
N ALA A 403 32.40 2.83 -11.67
CA ALA A 403 31.64 3.96 -11.14
C ALA A 403 30.30 3.55 -10.52
N LEU A 404 29.56 2.62 -11.15
CA LEU A 404 28.33 2.07 -10.60
C LEU A 404 28.59 1.38 -9.26
N TYR A 405 29.56 0.46 -9.20
CA TYR A 405 29.91 -0.28 -7.99
C TYR A 405 30.44 0.65 -6.89
N GLY A 406 31.27 1.63 -7.24
CA GLY A 406 31.71 2.68 -6.31
C GLY A 406 30.54 3.44 -5.68
N SER A 407 29.53 3.80 -6.48
CA SER A 407 28.31 4.46 -5.97
C SER A 407 27.46 3.57 -5.06
N LEU A 408 27.63 2.24 -5.15
CA LEU A 408 26.97 1.23 -4.32
C LEU A 408 27.77 0.92 -3.04
N GLY A 409 28.90 1.59 -2.81
CA GLY A 409 29.75 1.38 -1.63
C GLY A 409 30.86 0.34 -1.83
N PHE A 410 31.07 -0.18 -3.03
CA PHE A 410 32.21 -1.06 -3.32
C PHE A 410 33.52 -0.27 -3.40
N GLY A 411 34.53 -0.74 -2.67
CA GLY A 411 35.91 -0.24 -2.75
C GLY A 411 36.85 -1.30 -3.36
N GLU A 412 37.96 -0.87 -3.95
CA GLU A 412 39.00 -1.78 -4.44
C GLU A 412 39.64 -2.54 -3.27
N ALA A 413 39.49 -3.87 -3.27
CA ALA A 413 40.08 -4.78 -2.30
C ALA A 413 41.35 -5.47 -2.85
N GLY A 414 41.52 -5.53 -4.18
CA GLY A 414 42.69 -6.11 -4.81
C GLY A 414 42.63 -6.10 -6.34
N ARG A 415 43.64 -6.70 -6.98
CA ARG A 415 43.73 -6.83 -8.44
C ARG A 415 44.24 -8.21 -8.84
N ARG A 416 43.53 -8.88 -9.76
CA ARG A 416 43.95 -10.14 -10.37
C ARG A 416 44.53 -9.87 -11.75
N ARG A 417 45.80 -10.25 -11.97
CA ARG A 417 46.49 -10.01 -13.24
C ARG A 417 46.09 -11.03 -14.29
N GLY A 418 45.76 -10.57 -15.51
CA GLY A 418 45.40 -11.44 -16.64
C GLY A 418 44.25 -12.39 -16.36
N TYR A 419 43.23 -11.92 -15.63
CA TYR A 419 42.08 -12.73 -15.21
C TYR A 419 41.10 -12.99 -16.36
N TYR A 420 40.83 -11.97 -17.18
CA TYR A 420 39.93 -12.08 -18.34
C TYR A 420 40.70 -12.48 -19.62
N ALA A 421 39.95 -12.89 -20.65
CA ALA A 421 40.54 -13.30 -21.92
C ALA A 421 41.38 -12.16 -22.55
N GLY A 422 42.46 -12.52 -23.26
CA GLY A 422 43.37 -11.51 -23.82
C GLY A 422 44.33 -10.86 -22.81
N GLY A 423 44.35 -11.31 -21.55
CA GLY A 423 45.31 -10.86 -20.54
C GLY A 423 44.91 -9.58 -19.81
N VAL A 424 43.61 -9.25 -19.80
CA VAL A 424 43.07 -8.08 -19.11
C VAL A 424 42.99 -8.34 -17.60
N ASP A 425 43.41 -7.35 -16.80
CA ASP A 425 43.38 -7.41 -15.34
C ASP A 425 41.94 -7.22 -14.81
N ALA A 426 41.61 -7.87 -13.70
CA ALA A 426 40.37 -7.63 -12.96
C ALA A 426 40.65 -6.89 -11.65
N LEU A 427 39.84 -5.88 -11.35
CA LEU A 427 39.75 -5.31 -10.01
C LEU A 427 38.80 -6.18 -9.18
N VAL A 428 39.28 -6.58 -8.01
CA VAL A 428 38.44 -7.19 -6.98
C VAL A 428 37.90 -6.06 -6.12
N MET A 429 36.57 -5.91 -6.07
CA MET A 429 35.92 -4.91 -5.25
C MET A 429 35.06 -5.55 -4.17
N SER A 430 34.95 -4.91 -3.01
CA SER A 430 34.09 -5.37 -1.93
C SER A 430 33.37 -4.22 -1.23
N ALA A 431 32.17 -4.52 -0.70
CA ALA A 431 31.33 -3.59 0.05
C ALA A 431 30.76 -4.28 1.29
N PRO A 432 30.57 -3.57 2.41
CA PRO A 432 29.66 -4.02 3.46
C PRO A 432 28.21 -4.00 2.94
N LEU A 433 27.39 -4.96 3.38
CA LEU A 433 25.95 -4.94 3.13
C LEU A 433 25.22 -4.17 4.25
N PRO A 434 24.13 -3.43 3.95
CA PRO A 434 23.52 -3.25 2.63
C PRO A 434 24.34 -2.32 1.74
N LEU A 435 24.22 -2.50 0.42
CA LEU A 435 24.81 -1.58 -0.56
C LEU A 435 24.23 -0.15 -0.42
N VAL A 436 25.04 0.86 -0.73
CA VAL A 436 24.68 2.29 -0.64
C VAL A 436 23.81 2.67 -1.84
N LEU A 437 22.60 3.17 -1.61
CA LEU A 437 21.68 3.61 -2.68
C LEU A 437 21.54 5.14 -2.66
N PRO A 438 21.95 5.85 -3.72
CA PRO A 438 21.72 7.29 -3.88
C PRO A 438 20.42 7.58 -4.63
N VAL A 439 19.66 8.52 -4.07
CA VAL A 439 18.35 9.04 -4.51
C VAL A 439 18.50 10.04 -5.69
N ASP A 440 17.78 9.82 -6.81
CA ASP A 440 17.27 10.82 -7.82
C ASP A 440 17.17 10.23 -9.26
N ALA A 441 16.34 10.68 -10.23
CA ALA A 441 15.12 11.49 -10.35
C ALA A 441 14.82 11.63 -11.88
N ALA A 442 13.73 11.07 -12.44
CA ALA A 442 13.31 11.39 -13.83
C ALA A 442 11.83 11.00 -14.18
N SER A 443 10.91 11.94 -13.88
CA SER A 443 9.50 12.12 -14.31
C SER A 443 8.46 11.86 -13.21
N PRO A 444 7.47 12.79 -13.04
CA PRO A 444 6.80 13.01 -11.76
C PRO A 444 5.67 11.99 -11.57
N GLU A 445 5.99 10.86 -10.97
CA GLU A 445 5.07 10.23 -10.03
C GLU A 445 5.04 11.12 -8.76
N PRO A 446 3.92 11.20 -8.02
CA PRO A 446 3.88 11.88 -6.74
C PRO A 446 5.04 11.37 -5.89
N ILE A 447 6.02 12.24 -5.68
CA ILE A 447 7.15 11.97 -4.82
C ILE A 447 6.50 11.62 -3.48
N ALA A 448 6.78 10.43 -2.92
CA ALA A 448 6.51 10.18 -1.51
C ALA A 448 6.99 11.43 -0.77
N ALA A 449 6.05 12.18 -0.18
CA ALA A 449 6.23 13.60 0.09
C ALA A 449 7.66 13.85 0.59
N VAL A 450 8.47 14.56 -0.20
CA VAL A 450 9.70 15.16 0.31
C VAL A 450 9.29 15.79 1.62
N ALA A 451 9.98 15.49 2.72
CA ALA A 451 9.60 16.00 4.03
C ALA A 451 9.30 17.50 3.92
N ARG A 452 8.03 17.88 4.06
CA ARG A 452 7.61 19.28 3.94
C ARG A 452 7.62 19.91 5.32
N ASP A 453 7.99 21.17 5.35
CA ASP A 453 7.72 22.00 6.52
C ASP A 453 6.20 22.16 6.64
N TRP A 454 5.67 21.76 7.79
CA TRP A 454 4.23 21.76 8.08
C TRP A 454 3.94 22.72 9.24
N PRO A 455 2.87 23.55 9.19
CA PRO A 455 1.80 23.59 8.18
C PRO A 455 2.21 24.22 6.85
N LEU A 456 1.50 23.84 5.77
CA LEU A 456 1.70 24.45 4.46
C LEU A 456 1.23 25.91 4.48
N GLU A 457 1.87 26.77 3.69
CA GLU A 457 1.44 28.16 3.54
C GLU A 457 0.03 28.22 2.95
N ALA A 458 -0.86 29.00 3.56
CA ALA A 458 -2.23 29.13 3.07
C ALA A 458 -2.24 29.89 1.74
N PRO A 459 -2.95 29.39 0.71
CA PRO A 459 -2.94 30.03 -0.59
C PRO A 459 -3.63 31.39 -0.57
N ALA A 460 -2.95 32.40 -1.11
CA ALA A 460 -3.49 33.75 -1.27
C ALA A 460 -4.24 33.88 -2.61
N ARG A 461 -5.55 33.57 -2.61
CA ARG A 461 -6.41 33.72 -3.81
C ARG A 461 -6.93 35.14 -4.02
N THR A 462 -6.92 35.58 -5.27
CA THR A 462 -7.65 36.76 -5.76
C THR A 462 -9.18 36.57 -5.66
N PRO A 463 -9.96 37.67 -5.64
CA PRO A 463 -11.43 37.58 -5.68
C PRO A 463 -11.96 36.82 -6.90
N GLU A 464 -11.32 36.97 -8.06
CA GLU A 464 -11.68 36.29 -9.30
C GLU A 464 -11.46 34.79 -9.21
N GLU A 465 -10.31 34.34 -8.68
CA GLU A 465 -10.04 32.91 -8.45
C GLU A 465 -11.02 32.31 -7.44
N ARG A 466 -11.37 33.04 -6.38
CA ARG A 466 -12.33 32.57 -5.38
C ARG A 466 -13.73 32.38 -5.99
N ALA A 467 -14.17 33.33 -6.82
CA ALA A 467 -15.43 33.21 -7.55
C ALA A 467 -15.41 32.08 -8.59
N GLU A 468 -14.26 31.82 -9.23
CA GLU A 468 -14.07 30.68 -10.13
C GLU A 468 -14.22 29.34 -9.41
N LEU A 469 -13.56 29.20 -8.25
CA LEU A 469 -13.63 27.99 -7.41
C LEU A 469 -15.05 27.75 -6.87
N GLU A 470 -15.71 28.81 -6.39
CA GLU A 470 -17.11 28.75 -5.95
C GLU A 470 -18.06 28.32 -7.07
N ARG A 471 -17.84 28.80 -8.30
CA ARG A 471 -18.65 28.41 -9.46
C ARG A 471 -18.45 26.94 -9.82
N ARG A 472 -17.21 26.46 -9.85
CA ARG A 472 -16.86 25.09 -10.26
C ARG A 472 -17.27 24.02 -9.26
N GLN A 473 -17.31 24.35 -7.96
CA GLN A 473 -17.66 23.40 -6.90
C GLN A 473 -16.85 22.08 -6.97
N LEU A 474 -15.56 22.16 -6.67
CA LEU A 474 -14.62 21.05 -6.84
C LEU A 474 -14.89 19.88 -5.88
N ILE A 475 -14.97 18.66 -6.40
CA ILE A 475 -15.20 17.44 -5.62
C ILE A 475 -13.97 16.56 -5.72
N LEU A 476 -13.33 16.29 -4.58
CA LEU A 476 -12.21 15.35 -4.47
C LEU A 476 -12.76 13.93 -4.25
N ALA A 477 -12.20 12.91 -4.90
CA ALA A 477 -12.60 11.52 -4.74
C ALA A 477 -11.40 10.61 -4.46
N ILE A 478 -11.56 9.64 -3.57
CA ILE A 478 -10.51 8.71 -3.13
C ILE A 478 -10.90 7.26 -3.45
N GLU A 479 -9.97 6.53 -4.04
CA GLU A 479 -10.05 5.09 -4.33
C GLU A 479 -8.89 4.35 -3.65
N SER A 480 -9.23 3.28 -2.91
CA SER A 480 -8.29 2.47 -2.13
C SER A 480 -8.87 1.08 -1.81
N SER A 481 -9.68 0.52 -2.72
CA SER A 481 -10.39 -0.75 -2.51
C SER A 481 -9.49 -1.98 -2.63
N CYS A 482 -8.39 -1.91 -3.39
CA CYS A 482 -7.50 -3.03 -3.65
C CYS A 482 -6.00 -2.66 -3.54
N ASP A 483 -5.30 -2.47 -4.66
CA ASP A 483 -3.84 -2.24 -4.72
C ASP A 483 -3.45 -0.92 -5.41
N GLU A 484 -4.42 -0.08 -5.77
CA GLU A 484 -4.23 1.30 -6.21
C GLU A 484 -4.67 2.30 -5.13
N THR A 485 -3.80 3.25 -4.78
CA THR A 485 -4.20 4.46 -4.07
C THR A 485 -4.39 5.56 -5.10
N ALA A 486 -5.62 5.99 -5.32
CA ALA A 486 -5.90 7.01 -6.33
C ALA A 486 -6.73 8.15 -5.77
N VAL A 487 -6.48 9.35 -6.30
CA VAL A 487 -7.22 10.57 -5.99
C VAL A 487 -7.51 11.32 -7.28
N ALA A 488 -8.75 11.77 -7.44
CA ALA A 488 -9.16 12.58 -8.58
C ALA A 488 -10.01 13.75 -8.12
N ILE A 489 -9.99 14.84 -8.89
CA ILE A 489 -10.82 16.02 -8.61
C ILE A 489 -11.61 16.36 -9.87
N ILE A 490 -12.92 16.52 -9.70
CA ILE A 490 -13.89 16.85 -10.76
C ILE A 490 -14.68 18.11 -10.37
N ASP A 491 -15.07 18.93 -11.33
CA ASP A 491 -16.00 20.04 -11.09
C ASP A 491 -17.48 19.63 -11.28
N ALA A 492 -18.41 20.47 -10.83
CA ALA A 492 -19.85 20.23 -10.94
C ALA A 492 -20.32 20.16 -12.40
N GLU A 493 -19.63 20.82 -13.33
CA GLU A 493 -19.88 20.72 -14.76
C GLU A 493 -19.44 19.38 -15.37
N GLY A 494 -18.56 18.64 -14.71
CA GLY A 494 -18.10 17.30 -15.11
C GLY A 494 -16.71 17.27 -15.74
N ALA A 495 -15.95 18.36 -15.68
CA ALA A 495 -14.55 18.37 -16.09
C ALA A 495 -13.67 17.73 -15.01
N LEU A 496 -12.91 16.71 -15.42
CA LEU A 496 -11.90 16.08 -14.60
C LEU A 496 -10.62 16.94 -14.63
N LEU A 497 -10.21 17.47 -13.48
CA LEU A 497 -9.13 18.44 -13.37
C LEU A 497 -7.83 17.85 -12.82
N ALA A 498 -7.93 16.72 -12.10
CA ALA A 498 -6.79 15.94 -11.63
C ALA A 498 -7.14 14.46 -11.55
N ASN A 499 -6.14 13.59 -11.76
CA ASN A 499 -6.28 12.15 -11.61
C ASN A 499 -4.92 11.49 -11.32
N GLN A 500 -4.63 11.31 -10.04
CA GLN A 500 -3.41 10.72 -9.52
C GLN A 500 -3.64 9.26 -9.12
N VAL A 501 -2.69 8.39 -9.48
CA VAL A 501 -2.73 6.96 -9.15
C VAL A 501 -1.34 6.51 -8.70
N SER A 502 -1.26 5.96 -7.49
CA SER A 502 -0.10 5.23 -6.99
C SER A 502 -0.43 3.74 -6.97
N THR A 503 0.20 2.98 -7.87
CA THR A 503 -0.02 1.53 -8.01
C THR A 503 0.97 0.73 -7.16
N GLN A 504 0.49 -0.38 -6.60
CA GLN A 504 1.31 -1.28 -5.79
C GLN A 504 1.69 -2.57 -6.54
N ILE A 505 1.43 -2.66 -7.84
CA ILE A 505 1.63 -3.87 -8.65
C ILE A 505 3.02 -4.48 -8.46
N ASP A 506 4.07 -3.67 -8.50
CA ASP A 506 5.46 -4.12 -8.34
C ASP A 506 5.73 -4.77 -6.97
N PHE A 507 5.02 -4.34 -5.92
CA PHE A 507 5.14 -4.94 -4.59
C PHE A 507 4.48 -6.31 -4.54
N HIS A 508 3.34 -6.47 -5.20
CA HIS A 508 2.54 -7.70 -5.20
C HIS A 508 3.02 -8.75 -6.21
N ALA A 509 3.73 -8.32 -7.26
CA ALA A 509 4.25 -9.20 -8.31
C ALA A 509 5.10 -10.35 -7.76
N ARG A 510 5.91 -10.11 -6.72
CA ARG A 510 6.75 -11.15 -6.07
C ARG A 510 5.94 -12.28 -5.42
N PHE A 511 4.72 -11.99 -4.97
CA PHE A 511 3.80 -12.96 -4.37
C PHE A 511 2.88 -13.62 -5.42
N GLY A 512 2.89 -13.10 -6.65
CA GLY A 512 2.04 -13.56 -7.74
C GLY A 512 0.55 -13.31 -7.49
N GLY A 513 0.23 -12.17 -6.86
CA GLY A 513 -1.12 -11.69 -6.53
C GLY A 513 -1.12 -10.70 -5.37
N VAL A 514 -2.21 -9.94 -5.21
CA VAL A 514 -2.35 -8.93 -4.16
C VAL A 514 -2.30 -9.57 -2.77
N VAL A 515 -1.41 -9.06 -1.90
CA VAL A 515 -1.34 -9.42 -0.48
C VAL A 515 -2.10 -8.36 0.33
N PRO A 516 -3.28 -8.68 0.91
CA PRO A 516 -4.14 -7.66 1.53
C PRO A 516 -3.46 -6.85 2.64
N GLU A 517 -2.63 -7.51 3.45
CA GLU A 517 -1.93 -6.87 4.56
C GLU A 517 -0.92 -5.83 4.09
N ILE A 518 -0.15 -6.14 3.04
CA ILE A 518 0.82 -5.22 2.41
C ILE A 518 0.09 -4.08 1.72
N ALA A 519 -1.01 -4.39 1.02
CA ALA A 519 -1.77 -3.38 0.31
C ALA A 519 -2.30 -2.28 1.24
N SER A 520 -2.85 -2.72 2.37
CA SER A 520 -3.31 -1.83 3.44
C SER A 520 -2.18 -0.93 3.98
N ARG A 521 -0.95 -1.43 4.11
CA ARG A 521 0.20 -0.63 4.59
C ARG A 521 0.56 0.46 3.58
N LYS A 522 0.61 0.09 2.31
CA LYS A 522 0.96 1.00 1.22
C LYS A 522 -0.04 2.14 1.05
N HIS A 523 -1.34 1.89 1.22
CA HIS A 523 -2.31 2.99 1.24
C HIS A 523 -2.02 4.01 2.34
N VAL A 524 -1.70 3.58 3.57
CA VAL A 524 -1.40 4.49 4.68
C VAL A 524 -0.15 5.32 4.40
N GLU A 525 0.86 4.73 3.75
CA GLU A 525 2.10 5.40 3.39
C GLU A 525 1.86 6.53 2.39
N VAL A 526 1.13 6.27 1.30
CA VAL A 526 1.10 7.19 0.16
C VAL A 526 -0.11 8.13 0.12
N ILE A 527 -1.19 7.86 0.86
CA ILE A 527 -2.47 8.58 0.70
C ILE A 527 -2.38 10.11 0.81
N VAL A 528 -1.54 10.64 1.72
CA VAL A 528 -1.32 12.09 1.86
C VAL A 528 -0.64 12.64 0.61
N GLY A 529 0.41 11.99 0.13
CA GLY A 529 1.16 12.42 -1.06
C GLY A 529 0.30 12.40 -2.33
N VAL A 530 -0.52 11.37 -2.51
CA VAL A 530 -1.43 11.27 -3.67
C VAL A 530 -2.52 12.35 -3.62
N VAL A 531 -3.06 12.66 -2.43
CA VAL A 531 -4.01 13.78 -2.25
C VAL A 531 -3.35 15.11 -2.60
N ASP A 532 -2.13 15.33 -2.13
CA ASP A 532 -1.44 16.60 -2.36
C ASP A 532 -1.07 16.81 -3.81
N ALA A 533 -0.58 15.77 -4.49
CA ALA A 533 -0.35 15.83 -5.93
C ALA A 533 -1.62 16.17 -6.71
N ALA A 534 -2.79 15.66 -6.29
CA ALA A 534 -4.06 16.00 -6.94
C ALA A 534 -4.47 17.46 -6.67
N LEU A 535 -4.27 17.97 -5.45
CA LEU A 535 -4.55 19.37 -5.10
C LEU A 535 -3.62 20.35 -5.83
N GLU A 536 -2.36 19.96 -6.05
CA GLU A 536 -1.38 20.69 -6.84
C GLU A 536 -1.75 20.69 -8.33
N GLU A 537 -2.06 19.52 -8.91
CA GLU A 537 -2.45 19.36 -10.31
C GLU A 537 -3.67 20.22 -10.68
N VAL A 538 -4.70 20.29 -9.80
CA VAL A 538 -5.85 21.18 -10.03
C VAL A 538 -5.47 22.65 -10.01
N ALA A 539 -4.63 23.06 -9.06
CA ALA A 539 -4.20 24.44 -8.96
C ALA A 539 -3.44 24.87 -10.22
N GLU A 540 -2.56 24.00 -10.74
CA GLU A 540 -1.84 24.22 -12.00
C GLU A 540 -2.80 24.25 -13.20
N SER A 541 -3.71 23.29 -13.28
CA SER A 541 -4.71 23.16 -14.36
C SER A 541 -5.62 24.39 -14.49
N LEU A 542 -6.00 24.98 -13.36
CA LEU A 542 -6.82 26.20 -13.30
C LEU A 542 -5.99 27.49 -13.34
N GLY A 543 -4.66 27.40 -13.33
CA GLY A 543 -3.76 28.56 -13.30
C GLY A 543 -3.87 29.40 -12.03
N LEU A 544 -4.17 28.76 -10.88
CA LEU A 544 -4.33 29.45 -9.59
C LEU A 544 -2.99 29.95 -9.07
N THR A 545 -3.00 31.16 -8.54
CA THR A 545 -1.85 31.76 -7.86
C THR A 545 -1.82 31.38 -6.38
N GLY A 546 -0.63 31.28 -5.78
CA GLY A 546 -0.48 31.01 -4.34
C GLY A 546 -0.37 29.54 -3.94
N GLY A 547 -0.16 28.62 -4.89
CA GLY A 547 0.15 27.21 -4.60
C GLY A 547 -1.07 26.28 -4.67
N ALA A 548 -0.90 25.06 -4.13
CA ALA A 548 -1.88 23.98 -4.16
C ALA A 548 -3.28 24.40 -3.68
N LEU A 549 -4.31 23.69 -4.13
CA LEU A 549 -5.68 23.88 -3.65
C LEU A 549 -5.76 23.59 -2.14
N ALA A 550 -6.32 24.53 -1.36
CA ALA A 550 -6.55 24.30 0.05
C ALA A 550 -7.77 23.38 0.26
N PRO A 551 -7.76 22.47 1.25
CA PRO A 551 -8.92 21.61 1.56
C PRO A 551 -10.23 22.38 1.74
N SER A 552 -10.18 23.59 2.31
CA SER A 552 -11.33 24.47 2.49
C SER A 552 -11.91 25.02 1.18
N GLU A 553 -11.20 24.93 0.07
CA GLU A 553 -11.65 25.36 -1.27
C GLU A 553 -12.44 24.28 -2.02
N LEU A 554 -12.47 23.04 -1.51
CA LEU A 554 -13.30 21.97 -2.04
C LEU A 554 -14.79 22.17 -1.70
N ALA A 555 -15.67 21.56 -2.48
CA ALA A 555 -17.11 21.50 -2.24
C ALA A 555 -17.52 20.21 -1.50
N ALA A 556 -16.87 19.09 -1.78
CA ALA A 556 -17.15 17.79 -1.14
C ALA A 556 -15.96 16.82 -1.26
N VAL A 557 -16.02 15.75 -0.47
CA VAL A 557 -15.04 14.65 -0.46
C VAL A 557 -15.75 13.33 -0.68
N GLY A 558 -15.49 12.68 -1.80
CA GLY A 558 -15.92 11.34 -2.16
C GLY A 558 -14.91 10.28 -1.75
N VAL A 559 -15.39 9.11 -1.37
CA VAL A 559 -14.55 7.94 -1.08
C VAL A 559 -15.25 6.65 -1.45
N THR A 560 -14.46 5.69 -1.91
CA THR A 560 -14.92 4.32 -2.12
C THR A 560 -15.23 3.65 -0.78
N GLN A 561 -16.50 3.31 -0.56
CA GLN A 561 -16.94 2.61 0.65
C GLN A 561 -16.77 1.10 0.52
N GLY A 562 -16.90 0.58 -0.71
CA GLY A 562 -16.76 -0.82 -1.05
C GLY A 562 -17.47 -1.18 -2.36
N PRO A 563 -17.47 -2.45 -2.78
CA PRO A 563 -16.79 -3.59 -2.14
C PRO A 563 -15.27 -3.52 -2.34
N GLY A 564 -14.52 -4.40 -1.65
CA GLY A 564 -13.06 -4.42 -1.72
C GLY A 564 -12.38 -5.08 -0.52
N LEU A 565 -11.06 -5.02 -0.47
CA LEU A 565 -10.27 -5.53 0.64
C LEU A 565 -10.52 -4.67 1.88
N VAL A 566 -11.10 -5.24 2.94
CA VAL A 566 -11.47 -4.49 4.15
C VAL A 566 -10.31 -3.67 4.74
N GLY A 567 -9.09 -4.22 4.75
CA GLY A 567 -7.92 -3.51 5.26
C GLY A 567 -7.53 -2.30 4.44
N ALA A 568 -7.75 -2.33 3.12
CA ALA A 568 -7.48 -1.25 2.19
C ALA A 568 -8.59 -0.19 2.25
N LEU A 569 -9.86 -0.61 2.15
CA LEU A 569 -11.04 0.28 2.22
C LEU A 569 -11.05 1.13 3.49
N VAL A 570 -10.73 0.52 4.63
CA VAL A 570 -10.72 1.23 5.92
C VAL A 570 -9.74 2.40 5.91
N VAL A 571 -8.60 2.30 5.21
CA VAL A 571 -7.63 3.39 5.12
C VAL A 571 -8.21 4.59 4.40
N GLY A 572 -8.81 4.39 3.22
CA GLY A 572 -9.46 5.46 2.46
C GLY A 572 -10.63 6.07 3.20
N VAL A 573 -11.54 5.24 3.73
CA VAL A 573 -12.72 5.69 4.47
C VAL A 573 -12.33 6.48 5.73
N ALA A 574 -11.36 5.99 6.51
CA ALA A 574 -10.86 6.69 7.69
C ALA A 574 -10.23 8.05 7.34
N PHE A 575 -9.36 8.07 6.32
CA PHE A 575 -8.72 9.31 5.86
C PHE A 575 -9.75 10.31 5.33
N ALA A 576 -10.68 9.88 4.47
CA ALA A 576 -11.69 10.75 3.89
C ALA A 576 -12.60 11.40 4.94
N LYS A 577 -13.00 10.63 5.97
CA LYS A 577 -13.77 11.17 7.11
C LYS A 577 -13.01 12.23 7.87
N GLY A 578 -11.76 11.94 8.24
CA GLY A 578 -10.90 12.90 8.94
C GLY A 578 -10.70 14.17 8.13
N PHE A 579 -10.39 14.03 6.84
CA PHE A 579 -10.16 15.14 5.92
C PHE A 579 -11.41 15.99 5.72
N ALA A 580 -12.56 15.35 5.44
CA ALA A 580 -13.84 16.04 5.23
C ALA A 580 -14.30 16.78 6.49
N TYR A 581 -14.24 16.13 7.66
CA TYR A 581 -14.61 16.75 8.94
C TYR A 581 -13.73 17.96 9.25
N ALA A 582 -12.40 17.81 9.14
CA ALA A 582 -11.46 18.90 9.44
C ALA A 582 -11.55 20.08 8.46
N ALA A 583 -11.79 19.79 7.17
CA ALA A 583 -11.98 20.82 6.14
C ALA A 583 -13.39 21.45 6.15
N GLY A 584 -14.32 20.94 6.97
CA GLY A 584 -15.71 21.38 7.01
C GLY A 584 -16.49 21.06 5.73
N LYS A 585 -16.22 19.91 5.11
CA LYS A 585 -16.80 19.47 3.84
C LYS A 585 -17.70 18.24 4.01
N PRO A 586 -18.78 18.11 3.22
CA PRO A 586 -19.60 16.91 3.23
C PRO A 586 -18.84 15.72 2.66
N LEU A 587 -19.10 14.55 3.24
CA LEU A 587 -18.59 13.26 2.80
C LEU A 587 -19.57 12.58 1.84
N ILE A 588 -19.07 11.89 0.81
CA ILE A 588 -19.86 11.11 -0.14
C ILE A 588 -19.28 9.70 -0.22
N CYS A 589 -20.11 8.69 0.08
CA CYS A 589 -19.73 7.28 -0.07
C CYS A 589 -20.13 6.76 -1.45
N VAL A 590 -19.18 6.13 -2.14
CA VAL A 590 -19.32 5.61 -3.49
C VAL A 590 -19.15 4.09 -3.49
N ASN A 591 -20.03 3.41 -4.23
CA ASN A 591 -19.86 1.99 -4.53
C ASN A 591 -18.82 1.85 -5.66
N HIS A 592 -17.80 1.03 -5.44
CA HIS A 592 -16.71 0.78 -6.38
C HIS A 592 -17.19 0.23 -7.74
N LEU A 593 -18.17 -0.69 -7.72
CA LEU A 593 -18.75 -1.29 -8.92
C LEU A 593 -19.58 -0.26 -9.71
N GLU A 594 -20.28 0.62 -8.99
CA GLU A 594 -20.95 1.78 -9.57
C GLU A 594 -19.92 2.71 -10.23
N GLY A 595 -18.75 2.91 -9.61
CA GLY A 595 -17.61 3.61 -10.22
C GLY A 595 -17.27 3.07 -11.61
N HIS A 596 -17.00 1.75 -11.73
CA HIS A 596 -16.69 1.11 -13.02
C HIS A 596 -17.81 1.25 -14.06
N LEU A 597 -19.06 1.28 -13.62
CA LEU A 597 -20.21 1.55 -14.49
C LEU A 597 -20.16 2.99 -15.02
N PHE A 598 -20.01 3.97 -14.12
CA PHE A 598 -19.95 5.39 -14.46
C PHE A 598 -18.70 5.82 -15.22
N ALA A 599 -17.61 5.03 -15.20
CA ALA A 599 -16.44 5.26 -16.05
C ALA A 599 -16.81 5.41 -17.54
N ASN A 600 -17.91 4.78 -17.99
CA ASN A 600 -18.42 4.92 -19.35
C ASN A 600 -18.88 6.35 -19.69
N LYS A 601 -19.34 7.14 -18.70
CA LYS A 601 -19.71 8.55 -18.89
C LYS A 601 -18.52 9.45 -19.24
N LEU A 602 -17.28 9.03 -18.92
CA LEU A 602 -16.08 9.77 -19.34
C LEU A 602 -15.87 9.74 -20.86
N THR A 603 -16.29 8.67 -21.54
CA THR A 603 -16.26 8.59 -23.02
C THR A 603 -17.57 9.02 -23.65
N THR A 604 -18.69 8.76 -22.98
CA THR A 604 -20.03 9.02 -23.52
C THR A 604 -20.86 9.78 -22.48
N PRO A 605 -20.68 11.12 -22.39
CA PRO A 605 -21.37 11.93 -21.39
C PRO A 605 -22.90 11.91 -21.51
N ASP A 606 -23.42 11.63 -22.71
CA ASP A 606 -24.85 11.50 -23.04
C ASP A 606 -25.43 10.10 -22.78
N LEU A 607 -24.64 9.17 -22.21
CA LEU A 607 -25.09 7.83 -21.85
C LEU A 607 -26.25 7.91 -20.86
N GLU A 608 -27.39 7.30 -21.18
CA GLU A 608 -28.58 7.25 -20.34
C GLU A 608 -29.20 5.83 -20.32
N PRO A 609 -29.70 5.36 -19.15
CA PRO A 609 -30.44 4.10 -19.05
C PRO A 609 -31.71 4.09 -19.93
N PRO A 610 -32.18 2.92 -20.40
CA PRO A 610 -31.71 1.59 -20.02
C PRO A 610 -30.59 1.03 -20.90
N PHE A 611 -29.62 0.37 -20.27
CA PHE A 611 -28.52 -0.33 -20.97
C PHE A 611 -28.10 -1.61 -20.26
N ILE A 612 -27.39 -2.48 -20.97
CA ILE A 612 -26.73 -3.65 -20.38
C ILE A 612 -25.28 -3.30 -20.08
N PHE A 613 -24.85 -3.53 -18.85
CA PHE A 613 -23.48 -3.34 -18.41
C PHE A 613 -22.84 -4.70 -18.09
N THR A 614 -21.62 -4.93 -18.59
CA THR A 614 -20.80 -6.06 -18.11
C THR A 614 -19.61 -5.53 -17.33
N LEU A 615 -19.47 -5.95 -16.08
CA LEU A 615 -18.26 -5.70 -15.30
C LEU A 615 -17.33 -6.90 -15.42
N VAL A 616 -16.08 -6.65 -15.79
CA VAL A 616 -15.05 -7.67 -15.97
C VAL A 616 -13.74 -7.16 -15.37
N SER A 617 -13.52 -7.38 -14.07
CA SER A 617 -12.33 -6.94 -13.32
C SER A 617 -11.53 -8.11 -12.75
N GLY A 618 -10.49 -7.81 -11.95
CA GLY A 618 -9.72 -8.79 -11.19
C GLY A 618 -10.59 -9.63 -10.27
N GLY A 619 -11.46 -8.98 -9.49
CA GLY A 619 -12.31 -9.63 -8.48
C GLY A 619 -13.79 -9.78 -8.85
N HIS A 620 -14.26 -9.18 -9.95
CA HIS A 620 -15.69 -9.21 -10.31
C HIS A 620 -15.91 -9.63 -11.76
N THR A 621 -16.94 -10.44 -11.97
CA THR A 621 -17.50 -10.73 -13.30
C THR A 621 -19.01 -10.81 -13.19
N MET A 622 -19.70 -9.82 -13.75
CA MET A 622 -21.16 -9.73 -13.66
C MET A 622 -21.78 -9.06 -14.89
N LEU A 623 -23.05 -9.39 -15.11
CA LEU A 623 -23.91 -8.81 -16.15
C LEU A 623 -25.08 -8.13 -15.46
N VAL A 624 -25.25 -6.84 -15.75
CA VAL A 624 -26.18 -5.96 -15.05
C VAL A 624 -27.11 -5.30 -16.07
N HIS A 625 -28.40 -5.28 -15.78
CA HIS A 625 -29.37 -4.46 -16.46
C HIS A 625 -29.53 -3.16 -15.67
N VAL A 626 -29.04 -2.08 -16.25
CA VAL A 626 -29.17 -0.74 -15.68
C VAL A 626 -30.49 -0.17 -16.17
N ARG A 627 -31.52 -0.19 -15.32
CA ARG A 627 -32.87 0.28 -15.67
C ARG A 627 -33.01 1.78 -15.54
N ALA A 628 -32.43 2.32 -14.47
CA ALA A 628 -32.27 3.74 -14.20
C ALA A 628 -31.00 3.94 -13.35
N TRP A 629 -30.54 5.18 -13.21
CA TRP A 629 -29.46 5.49 -12.26
C TRP A 629 -29.91 5.15 -10.83
N GLY A 630 -29.14 4.31 -10.13
CA GLY A 630 -29.49 3.74 -8.83
C GLY A 630 -30.51 2.58 -8.86
N ASP A 631 -30.97 2.12 -10.03
CA ASP A 631 -31.78 0.90 -10.18
C ASP A 631 -31.06 -0.11 -11.07
N TYR A 632 -30.28 -0.97 -10.42
CA TYR A 632 -29.40 -1.96 -11.04
C TYR A 632 -29.90 -3.38 -10.77
N GLU A 633 -30.13 -4.14 -11.83
CA GLU A 633 -30.52 -5.55 -11.73
C GLU A 633 -29.35 -6.44 -12.17
N VAL A 634 -28.72 -7.12 -11.22
CA VAL A 634 -27.70 -8.13 -11.52
C VAL A 634 -28.38 -9.35 -12.14
N LEU A 635 -28.23 -9.52 -13.44
CA LEU A 635 -28.78 -10.66 -14.20
C LEU A 635 -27.99 -11.94 -13.92
N GLY A 636 -26.69 -11.82 -13.71
CA GLY A 636 -25.83 -12.94 -13.36
C GLY A 636 -24.41 -12.52 -12.99
N GLU A 637 -23.78 -13.32 -12.14
CA GLU A 637 -22.43 -13.13 -11.63
C GLU A 637 -21.63 -14.44 -11.73
N THR A 638 -20.31 -14.37 -11.52
CA THR A 638 -19.47 -15.57 -11.48
C THR A 638 -19.77 -16.42 -10.25
N LEU A 639 -19.75 -17.75 -10.42
CA LEU A 639 -19.89 -18.72 -9.34
C LEU A 639 -18.54 -19.10 -8.70
N ASP A 640 -17.44 -18.77 -9.37
CA ASP A 640 -16.09 -19.14 -8.97
C ASP A 640 -15.10 -18.00 -9.22
N ASP A 641 -14.11 -18.20 -10.10
CA ASP A 641 -13.09 -17.21 -10.41
C ASP A 641 -13.71 -16.08 -11.24
N ALA A 642 -13.31 -14.84 -10.94
CA ALA A 642 -13.54 -13.72 -11.86
C ALA A 642 -12.64 -13.85 -13.10
N VAL A 643 -12.97 -13.15 -14.18
CA VAL A 643 -12.19 -13.19 -15.41
C VAL A 643 -10.75 -12.72 -15.18
N GLY A 644 -10.54 -11.58 -14.51
CA GLY A 644 -9.17 -11.10 -14.26
C GLY A 644 -8.35 -12.10 -13.44
N GLU A 645 -8.92 -12.64 -12.36
CA GLU A 645 -8.30 -13.70 -11.57
C GLU A 645 -7.96 -14.96 -12.40
N ALA A 646 -8.83 -15.36 -13.34
CA ALA A 646 -8.54 -16.47 -14.24
C ALA A 646 -7.34 -16.18 -15.17
N PHE A 647 -7.23 -14.95 -15.68
CA PHE A 647 -6.05 -14.51 -16.44
C PHE A 647 -4.78 -14.57 -15.57
N ASP A 648 -4.82 -14.06 -14.35
CA ASP A 648 -3.66 -14.06 -13.45
C ASP A 648 -3.22 -15.48 -13.07
N LYS A 649 -4.17 -16.38 -12.79
CA LYS A 649 -3.88 -17.79 -12.50
C LYS A 649 -3.29 -18.51 -13.70
N VAL A 650 -3.79 -18.27 -14.91
CA VAL A 650 -3.24 -18.86 -16.14
C VAL A 650 -1.83 -18.32 -16.41
N ALA A 651 -1.61 -17.02 -16.27
CA ALA A 651 -0.29 -16.41 -16.41
C ALA A 651 0.71 -17.00 -15.41
N LYS A 652 0.30 -17.15 -14.15
CA LYS A 652 1.10 -17.79 -13.11
C LYS A 652 1.44 -19.25 -13.45
N ALA A 653 0.48 -20.03 -13.95
CA ALA A 653 0.72 -21.41 -14.38
C ALA A 653 1.71 -21.50 -15.57
N LEU A 654 1.77 -20.46 -16.41
CA LEU A 654 2.68 -20.34 -17.54
C LEU A 654 4.04 -19.70 -17.18
N GLY A 655 4.24 -19.31 -15.91
CA GLY A 655 5.47 -18.61 -15.49
C GLY A 655 5.59 -17.17 -15.99
N LEU A 656 4.48 -16.54 -16.38
CA LEU A 656 4.43 -15.21 -16.99
C LEU A 656 4.38 -14.05 -15.99
N GLY A 657 4.32 -14.35 -14.69
CA GLY A 657 4.27 -13.35 -13.62
C GLY A 657 2.88 -12.77 -13.33
N TYR A 658 2.85 -11.64 -12.62
CA TYR A 658 1.66 -10.86 -12.26
C TYR A 658 1.92 -9.38 -12.57
N PRO A 659 0.95 -8.62 -13.13
CA PRO A 659 -0.40 -9.04 -13.49
C PRO A 659 -0.42 -9.82 -14.81
N GLY A 660 -1.25 -10.85 -14.88
CA GLY A 660 -1.31 -11.79 -16.00
C GLY A 660 -2.13 -11.31 -17.20
N GLY A 661 -3.15 -10.49 -16.95
CA GLY A 661 -4.04 -9.94 -17.98
C GLY A 661 -3.32 -9.33 -19.19
N PRO A 662 -2.46 -8.30 -18.99
CA PRO A 662 -1.74 -7.65 -20.07
C PRO A 662 -0.79 -8.58 -20.84
N VAL A 663 -0.13 -9.51 -20.14
CA VAL A 663 0.85 -10.43 -20.74
C VAL A 663 0.16 -11.44 -21.64
N ILE A 664 -0.93 -12.06 -21.17
CA ILE A 664 -1.75 -12.97 -21.98
C ILE A 664 -2.30 -12.24 -23.20
N SER A 665 -2.79 -11.00 -23.02
CA SER A 665 -3.32 -10.22 -24.13
C SER A 665 -2.29 -9.95 -25.22
N ARG A 666 -1.05 -9.63 -24.86
CA ARG A 666 0.05 -9.41 -25.82
C ARG A 666 0.41 -10.69 -26.57
N LEU A 667 0.50 -11.82 -25.87
CA LEU A 667 0.78 -13.12 -26.50
C LEU A 667 -0.32 -13.52 -27.49
N ALA A 668 -1.58 -13.28 -27.12
CA ALA A 668 -2.75 -13.63 -27.93
C ALA A 668 -2.79 -12.90 -29.30
N GLU A 669 -2.15 -11.73 -29.44
CA GLU A 669 -2.16 -10.96 -30.70
C GLU A 669 -1.56 -11.70 -31.89
N THR A 670 -0.59 -12.59 -31.62
CA THR A 670 0.12 -13.37 -32.65
C THR A 670 -0.35 -14.82 -32.73
N GLY A 671 -1.27 -15.24 -31.86
CA GLY A 671 -1.77 -16.59 -31.77
C GLY A 671 -3.00 -16.87 -32.63
N ASN A 672 -3.23 -18.15 -32.91
CA ASN A 672 -4.46 -18.63 -33.53
C ASN A 672 -5.51 -18.96 -32.45
N PRO A 673 -6.64 -18.22 -32.37
CA PRO A 673 -7.68 -18.44 -31.35
C PRO A 673 -8.47 -19.75 -31.50
N LYS A 674 -8.19 -20.53 -32.55
CA LYS A 674 -8.81 -21.83 -32.83
C LYS A 674 -7.83 -23.00 -32.73
N ALA A 675 -6.61 -22.75 -32.25
CA ALA A 675 -5.58 -23.78 -32.15
C ALA A 675 -5.94 -24.84 -31.09
N ILE A 676 -6.51 -24.41 -29.97
CA ILE A 676 -6.84 -25.29 -28.83
C ILE A 676 -8.33 -25.16 -28.50
N ASP A 677 -9.02 -26.30 -28.39
CA ASP A 677 -10.45 -26.32 -28.08
C ASP A 677 -10.71 -26.31 -26.57
N PHE A 678 -10.77 -25.11 -25.99
CA PHE A 678 -11.11 -24.91 -24.59
C PHE A 678 -12.62 -24.87 -24.32
N PRO A 679 -13.11 -25.33 -23.15
CA PRO A 679 -14.53 -25.35 -22.84
C PRO A 679 -15.13 -23.94 -22.68
N ARG A 680 -16.37 -23.75 -23.15
CA ARG A 680 -17.19 -22.54 -22.90
C ARG A 680 -18.29 -22.87 -21.90
N ALA A 681 -17.99 -22.74 -20.61
CA ALA A 681 -18.89 -23.13 -19.52
C ALA A 681 -20.16 -22.26 -19.43
N LEU A 682 -21.22 -22.82 -18.81
CA LEU A 682 -22.50 -22.15 -18.51
C LEU A 682 -23.11 -21.33 -19.66
N ASN A 683 -23.02 -21.86 -20.88
CA ASN A 683 -23.41 -21.14 -22.10
C ASN A 683 -24.84 -21.44 -22.57
N SER A 684 -25.71 -21.85 -21.64
CA SER A 684 -27.12 -22.17 -21.95
C SER A 684 -27.99 -20.92 -22.00
N LYS A 685 -29.08 -20.96 -22.77
CA LYS A 685 -29.99 -19.82 -22.93
C LYS A 685 -30.77 -19.59 -21.62
N GLY A 686 -30.82 -18.34 -21.15
CA GLY A 686 -31.49 -17.95 -19.91
C GLY A 686 -30.65 -18.11 -18.63
N ASP A 687 -29.43 -18.65 -18.74
CA ASP A 687 -28.47 -18.64 -17.63
C ASP A 687 -27.42 -17.56 -17.86
N TYR A 688 -27.39 -16.55 -17.00
CA TYR A 688 -26.45 -15.42 -17.08
C TYR A 688 -25.27 -15.55 -16.12
N ARG A 689 -25.18 -16.64 -15.34
CA ARG A 689 -24.06 -16.87 -14.40
C ARG A 689 -22.78 -17.26 -15.13
N PHE A 690 -21.62 -16.93 -14.56
CA PHE A 690 -20.31 -17.23 -15.14
C PHE A 690 -19.58 -18.33 -14.36
N SER A 691 -18.68 -19.06 -15.00
CA SER A 691 -17.78 -20.04 -14.37
C SER A 691 -16.54 -20.21 -15.22
N LEU A 692 -15.37 -20.08 -14.60
CA LEU A 692 -14.06 -20.12 -15.23
C LEU A 692 -13.14 -21.17 -14.61
N SER A 693 -13.49 -21.74 -13.45
CA SER A 693 -12.73 -22.82 -12.80
C SER A 693 -12.46 -24.01 -13.73
N GLY A 694 -13.48 -24.45 -14.47
CA GLY A 694 -13.35 -25.55 -15.44
C GLY A 694 -12.47 -25.20 -16.64
N LEU A 695 -12.44 -23.92 -17.05
CA LEU A 695 -11.55 -23.43 -18.10
C LEU A 695 -10.09 -23.44 -17.62
N LYS A 696 -9.84 -22.99 -16.39
CA LYS A 696 -8.51 -23.06 -15.77
C LYS A 696 -7.98 -24.50 -15.75
N THR A 697 -8.78 -25.45 -15.28
CA THR A 697 -8.39 -26.86 -15.23
C THR A 697 -8.08 -27.41 -16.62
N ALA A 698 -8.85 -27.03 -17.65
CA ALA A 698 -8.57 -27.42 -19.03
C ALA A 698 -7.23 -26.87 -19.54
N VAL A 699 -6.88 -25.62 -19.20
CA VAL A 699 -5.58 -25.02 -19.54
C VAL A 699 -4.44 -25.75 -18.85
N THR A 700 -4.54 -26.03 -17.53
CA THR A 700 -3.52 -26.76 -16.79
C THR A 700 -3.32 -28.18 -17.33
N LEU A 701 -4.40 -28.91 -17.58
CA LEU A 701 -4.35 -30.25 -18.17
C LEU A 701 -3.69 -30.26 -19.55
N TYR A 702 -3.99 -29.26 -20.38
CA TYR A 702 -3.35 -29.11 -21.68
C TYR A 702 -1.83 -28.92 -21.55
N ILE A 703 -1.40 -28.03 -20.63
CA ILE A 703 0.02 -27.79 -20.35
C ILE A 703 0.70 -29.10 -19.91
N GLU A 704 0.12 -29.79 -18.93
CA GLU A 704 0.67 -31.05 -18.41
C GLU A 704 0.79 -32.14 -19.49
N GLN A 705 -0.21 -32.27 -20.36
CA GLN A 705 -0.22 -33.26 -21.44
C GLN A 705 0.84 -32.97 -22.52
N GLU A 706 1.01 -31.71 -22.91
CA GLU A 706 2.03 -31.32 -23.88
C GLU A 706 3.45 -31.48 -23.30
N THR A 707 3.65 -31.06 -22.04
CA THR A 707 4.93 -31.24 -21.33
C THR A 707 5.28 -32.71 -21.14
N ALA A 708 4.34 -33.55 -20.69
CA ALA A 708 4.56 -34.99 -20.53
C ALA A 708 4.87 -35.69 -21.85
N ALA A 709 4.36 -35.14 -22.97
CA ALA A 709 4.64 -35.64 -24.30
C ALA A 709 5.92 -35.04 -24.94
N GLY A 710 6.67 -34.20 -24.22
CA GLY A 710 7.90 -33.58 -24.69
C GLY A 710 7.70 -32.59 -25.85
N ARG A 711 6.49 -32.04 -26.02
CA ARG A 711 6.15 -31.08 -27.08
C ARG A 711 6.25 -29.65 -26.57
N THR A 712 6.71 -28.75 -27.43
CA THR A 712 6.76 -27.31 -27.14
C THR A 712 5.36 -26.72 -27.20
N ILE A 713 4.96 -26.00 -26.15
CA ILE A 713 3.67 -25.29 -26.11
C ILE A 713 3.81 -23.96 -26.83
N SER A 714 2.97 -23.71 -27.83
CA SER A 714 2.82 -22.38 -28.43
C SER A 714 2.07 -21.47 -27.46
N LEU A 715 2.82 -20.66 -26.71
CA LEU A 715 2.25 -19.67 -25.78
C LEU A 715 1.28 -18.69 -26.48
N PRO A 716 1.56 -18.18 -27.69
CA PRO A 716 0.61 -17.33 -28.41
C PRO A 716 -0.72 -18.03 -28.71
N ASP A 717 -0.68 -19.27 -29.21
CA ASP A 717 -1.88 -20.04 -29.56
C ASP A 717 -2.72 -20.41 -28.34
N LEU A 718 -2.06 -20.74 -27.22
CA LEU A 718 -2.71 -20.99 -25.93
C LEU A 718 -3.39 -19.72 -25.41
N ALA A 719 -2.67 -18.60 -25.38
CA ALA A 719 -3.21 -17.32 -24.96
C ALA A 719 -4.43 -16.91 -25.82
N ALA A 720 -4.30 -16.98 -27.15
CA ALA A 720 -5.38 -16.63 -28.08
C ALA A 720 -6.60 -17.55 -27.93
N SER A 721 -6.39 -18.86 -27.77
CA SER A 721 -7.48 -19.83 -27.59
C SER A 721 -8.18 -19.66 -26.24
N PHE A 722 -7.43 -19.34 -25.19
CA PHE A 722 -7.95 -19.04 -23.85
C PHE A 722 -8.79 -17.76 -23.86
N GLU A 723 -8.27 -16.65 -24.39
CA GLU A 723 -9.02 -15.39 -24.54
C GLU A 723 -10.32 -15.58 -25.31
N ALA A 724 -10.27 -16.30 -26.43
CA ALA A 724 -11.45 -16.59 -27.24
C ALA A 724 -12.50 -17.38 -26.45
N ALA A 725 -12.09 -18.32 -25.60
CA ALA A 725 -13.01 -19.08 -24.76
C ALA A 725 -13.72 -18.21 -23.71
N VAL A 726 -12.98 -17.30 -23.06
CA VAL A 726 -13.54 -16.35 -22.10
C VAL A 726 -14.49 -15.37 -22.80
N PHE A 727 -14.03 -14.68 -23.84
CA PHE A 727 -14.77 -13.57 -24.44
C PHE A 727 -16.02 -14.03 -25.21
N ASP A 728 -16.01 -15.23 -25.80
CA ASP A 728 -17.20 -15.78 -26.44
C ASP A 728 -18.37 -15.96 -25.46
N VAL A 729 -18.10 -16.29 -24.20
CA VAL A 729 -19.13 -16.40 -23.15
C VAL A 729 -19.66 -15.02 -22.79
N GLN A 730 -18.78 -14.03 -22.58
CA GLN A 730 -19.18 -12.64 -22.30
C GLN A 730 -20.11 -12.09 -23.40
N TYR A 731 -19.71 -12.23 -24.66
CA TYR A 731 -20.48 -11.74 -25.79
C TYR A 731 -21.85 -12.41 -25.91
N LYS A 732 -21.92 -13.75 -25.77
CA LYS A 732 -23.19 -14.48 -25.89
C LYS A 732 -24.19 -14.07 -24.81
N LYS A 733 -23.73 -13.93 -23.56
CA LYS A 733 -24.59 -13.50 -22.45
C LYS A 733 -25.06 -12.05 -22.62
N ALA A 734 -24.15 -11.13 -22.95
CA ALA A 734 -24.51 -9.74 -23.26
C ALA A 734 -25.54 -9.64 -24.38
N LYS A 735 -25.33 -10.34 -25.49
CA LYS A 735 -26.27 -10.38 -26.62
C LYS A 735 -27.65 -10.91 -26.23
N ASN A 736 -27.71 -11.96 -25.42
CA ASN A 736 -28.98 -12.51 -24.98
C ASN A 736 -29.70 -11.54 -24.04
N ALA A 737 -28.99 -10.92 -23.10
CA ALA A 737 -29.56 -9.91 -22.20
C ALA A 737 -30.14 -8.72 -22.98
N LEU A 738 -29.38 -8.15 -23.94
CA LEU A 738 -29.86 -7.05 -24.79
C LEU A 738 -31.16 -7.41 -25.53
N ARG A 739 -31.29 -8.66 -26.00
CA ARG A 739 -32.50 -9.14 -26.69
C ARG A 739 -33.68 -9.32 -25.75
N GLU A 740 -33.43 -9.75 -24.51
CA GLU A 740 -34.48 -10.03 -23.53
C GLU A 740 -34.98 -8.76 -22.84
N THR A 741 -34.09 -7.81 -22.55
CA THR A 741 -34.45 -6.53 -21.93
C THR A 741 -34.93 -5.49 -22.93
N GLY A 742 -34.54 -5.62 -24.21
CA GLY A 742 -34.83 -4.64 -25.24
C GLY A 742 -33.94 -3.39 -25.20
N ALA A 743 -32.88 -3.41 -24.39
CA ALA A 743 -31.92 -2.31 -24.33
C ALA A 743 -31.15 -2.16 -25.66
N HIS A 744 -30.93 -0.91 -26.08
CA HIS A 744 -30.25 -0.57 -27.33
C HIS A 744 -28.79 -0.11 -27.12
N GLU A 745 -28.37 0.02 -25.86
CA GLU A 745 -27.01 0.39 -25.49
C GLU A 745 -26.36 -0.71 -24.62
N TYR A 746 -25.05 -0.86 -24.79
CA TYR A 746 -24.22 -1.79 -24.06
C TYR A 746 -22.95 -1.09 -23.57
N CYS A 747 -22.63 -1.28 -22.29
CA CYS A 747 -21.44 -0.77 -21.66
C CYS A 747 -20.60 -1.91 -21.07
N ILE A 748 -19.30 -1.66 -20.92
CA ILE A 748 -18.38 -2.60 -20.27
C ILE A 748 -17.45 -1.83 -19.32
N GLY A 749 -17.06 -2.45 -18.22
CA GLY A 749 -16.13 -1.85 -17.24
C GLY A 749 -15.23 -2.90 -16.60
N GLY A 750 -14.32 -2.46 -15.73
CA GLY A 750 -13.34 -3.32 -15.07
C GLY A 750 -12.03 -3.49 -15.85
N GLY A 751 -10.97 -3.92 -15.17
CA GLY A 751 -9.61 -3.98 -15.74
C GLY A 751 -9.49 -4.86 -16.99
N VAL A 752 -10.30 -5.91 -17.15
CA VAL A 752 -10.27 -6.75 -18.35
C VAL A 752 -10.93 -6.06 -19.55
N ALA A 753 -11.79 -5.04 -19.33
CA ALA A 753 -12.31 -4.21 -20.40
C ALA A 753 -11.20 -3.43 -21.13
N ALA A 754 -10.01 -3.32 -20.54
CA ALA A 754 -8.82 -2.74 -21.18
C ALA A 754 -8.23 -3.65 -22.29
N ASN A 755 -8.68 -4.91 -22.39
CA ASN A 755 -8.21 -5.85 -23.40
C ASN A 755 -8.66 -5.44 -24.83
N PRO A 756 -7.73 -5.26 -25.78
CA PRO A 756 -8.04 -4.78 -27.12
C PRO A 756 -8.87 -5.78 -27.94
N HIS A 757 -8.69 -7.09 -27.74
CA HIS A 757 -9.46 -8.11 -28.43
C HIS A 757 -10.93 -8.13 -27.96
N LEU A 758 -11.16 -8.07 -26.64
CA LEU A 758 -12.50 -7.96 -26.06
C LEU A 758 -13.24 -6.71 -26.55
N ARG A 759 -12.59 -5.53 -26.51
CA ARG A 759 -13.15 -4.26 -27.00
C ARG A 759 -13.60 -4.36 -28.46
N ARG A 760 -12.68 -4.76 -29.36
CA ARG A 760 -12.98 -4.90 -30.79
C ARG A 760 -14.13 -5.88 -31.03
N MET A 761 -14.09 -7.04 -30.36
CA MET A 761 -15.12 -8.06 -30.50
C MET A 761 -16.50 -7.53 -30.10
N MET A 762 -16.62 -6.85 -28.94
CA MET A 762 -17.91 -6.32 -28.48
C MET A 762 -18.44 -5.24 -29.44
N ILE A 763 -17.60 -4.27 -29.81
CA ILE A 763 -17.96 -3.18 -30.72
C ILE A 763 -18.45 -3.74 -32.07
N GLU A 764 -17.69 -4.64 -32.70
CA GLU A 764 -18.05 -5.17 -34.01
C GLU A 764 -19.29 -6.07 -33.98
N LYS A 765 -19.34 -7.03 -33.05
CA LYS A 765 -20.40 -8.04 -33.04
C LYS A 765 -21.74 -7.50 -32.55
N LEU A 766 -21.75 -6.58 -31.57
CA LEU A 766 -22.97 -5.94 -31.10
C LEU A 766 -23.36 -4.75 -32.00
N GLY A 767 -22.40 -3.98 -32.51
CA GLY A 767 -22.66 -2.87 -33.44
C GLY A 767 -23.36 -3.32 -34.73
N ARG A 768 -23.01 -4.50 -35.27
CA ARG A 768 -23.74 -5.11 -36.41
C ARG A 768 -25.22 -5.40 -36.15
N GLN A 769 -25.65 -5.38 -34.88
CA GLN A 769 -27.04 -5.58 -34.47
C GLN A 769 -27.73 -4.25 -34.12
N GLY A 770 -27.11 -3.11 -34.41
CA GLY A 770 -27.66 -1.78 -34.12
C GLY A 770 -27.56 -1.36 -32.65
N ILE A 771 -26.71 -2.04 -31.86
CA ILE A 771 -26.46 -1.69 -30.46
C ILE A 771 -25.33 -0.68 -30.37
N ARG A 772 -25.54 0.43 -29.64
CA ARG A 772 -24.47 1.37 -29.31
C ARG A 772 -23.58 0.74 -28.23
N VAL A 773 -22.30 0.58 -28.51
CA VAL A 773 -21.33 0.01 -27.57
C VAL A 773 -20.44 1.12 -27.03
N THR A 774 -20.47 1.30 -25.71
CA THR A 774 -19.60 2.22 -24.99
C THR A 774 -18.53 1.42 -24.26
N VAL A 775 -17.30 1.90 -24.37
CA VAL A 775 -16.13 1.38 -23.64
C VAL A 775 -15.46 2.58 -22.97
N PRO A 776 -15.02 2.48 -21.70
CA PRO A 776 -14.37 3.59 -21.03
C PRO A 776 -12.97 3.84 -21.62
N PRO A 777 -12.35 5.00 -21.34
CA PRO A 777 -10.95 5.27 -21.67
C PRO A 777 -10.03 4.19 -21.05
N GLN A 778 -8.88 3.92 -21.67
CA GLN A 778 -7.99 2.85 -21.21
C GLN A 778 -7.52 3.07 -19.76
N ASN A 779 -7.18 4.32 -19.42
CA ASN A 779 -6.76 4.74 -18.08
C ASN A 779 -7.91 4.78 -17.05
N ALA A 780 -9.15 4.50 -17.47
CA ALA A 780 -10.32 4.42 -16.60
C ALA A 780 -10.94 3.01 -16.55
N CYS A 781 -10.26 2.00 -17.12
CA CYS A 781 -10.68 0.60 -17.01
C CYS A 781 -10.23 -0.05 -15.72
N THR A 782 -8.97 0.20 -15.32
CA THR A 782 -8.41 -0.26 -14.05
C THR A 782 -8.88 0.64 -12.93
N ASP A 783 -8.62 0.26 -11.69
CA ASP A 783 -9.07 1.02 -10.53
C ASP A 783 -8.40 2.41 -10.52
N ASN A 784 -9.22 3.45 -10.40
CA ASN A 784 -8.81 4.85 -10.46
C ASN A 784 -9.85 5.70 -9.72
N ALA A 785 -9.46 6.89 -9.26
CA ALA A 785 -10.39 7.76 -8.58
C ALA A 785 -11.27 8.59 -9.53
N ALA A 786 -10.95 8.71 -10.82
CA ALA A 786 -11.78 9.45 -11.76
C ALA A 786 -13.17 8.82 -11.89
N MET A 787 -13.27 7.50 -11.92
CA MET A 787 -14.56 6.80 -11.95
C MET A 787 -15.39 7.04 -10.68
N ILE A 788 -14.72 7.14 -9.53
CA ILE A 788 -15.32 7.45 -8.23
C ILE A 788 -15.78 8.92 -8.18
N ALA A 789 -14.98 9.82 -8.77
CA ALA A 789 -15.30 11.25 -8.87
C ALA A 789 -16.58 11.50 -9.67
N VAL A 790 -16.79 10.76 -10.78
CA VAL A 790 -18.03 10.87 -11.56
C VAL A 790 -19.25 10.50 -10.73
N VAL A 791 -19.20 9.40 -9.96
CA VAL A 791 -20.31 9.01 -9.08
C VAL A 791 -20.50 10.01 -7.95
N ALA A 792 -19.40 10.43 -7.31
CA ALA A 792 -19.43 11.42 -6.23
C ALA A 792 -20.06 12.74 -6.68
N ARG A 793 -19.76 13.19 -7.92
CA ARG A 793 -20.39 14.35 -8.53
C ARG A 793 -21.90 14.19 -8.70
N GLU A 794 -22.36 13.07 -9.23
CA GLU A 794 -23.80 12.82 -9.40
C GLU A 794 -24.54 12.77 -8.05
N LYS A 795 -23.91 12.24 -7.00
CA LYS A 795 -24.44 12.26 -5.64
C LYS A 795 -24.43 13.67 -5.03
N PHE A 796 -23.35 14.43 -5.26
CA PHE A 796 -23.23 15.83 -4.84
C PHE A 796 -24.35 16.69 -5.42
N LEU A 797 -24.60 16.58 -6.73
CA LEU A 797 -25.66 17.33 -7.42
C LEU A 797 -27.07 16.98 -6.92
N ARG A 798 -27.25 15.78 -6.35
CA ARG A 798 -28.50 15.33 -5.71
C ARG A 798 -28.58 15.65 -4.21
N GLY A 799 -27.51 16.16 -3.61
CA GLY A 799 -27.44 16.42 -2.16
C GLY A 799 -27.35 15.14 -1.32
N GLU A 800 -26.84 14.05 -1.89
CA GLU A 800 -26.69 12.75 -1.23
C GLU A 800 -25.35 12.67 -0.48
N PHE A 801 -25.37 13.01 0.82
CA PHE A 801 -24.19 13.01 1.68
C PHE A 801 -24.24 11.89 2.73
N ALA A 802 -23.07 11.37 3.08
CA ALA A 802 -22.89 10.34 4.10
C ALA A 802 -22.63 10.96 5.49
N PRO A 803 -23.09 10.34 6.58
CA PRO A 803 -22.70 10.72 7.93
C PRO A 803 -21.23 10.32 8.22
N MET A 804 -20.64 10.89 9.28
CA MET A 804 -19.25 10.57 9.68
C MET A 804 -19.12 9.21 10.39
N ASN A 805 -20.22 8.54 10.70
CA ASN A 805 -20.23 7.21 11.33
C ASN A 805 -20.36 6.04 10.33
N VAL A 806 -20.13 6.29 9.04
CA VAL A 806 -20.05 5.22 8.05
C VAL A 806 -18.80 4.36 8.23
N ASP A 807 -18.96 3.05 8.02
CA ASP A 807 -17.87 2.08 7.95
C ASP A 807 -17.63 1.62 6.50
N ALA A 808 -16.47 1.00 6.27
CA ALA A 808 -16.17 0.29 5.04
C ALA A 808 -17.09 -0.93 4.90
N ASP A 809 -17.61 -1.18 3.69
CA ASP A 809 -18.43 -2.34 3.39
C ASP A 809 -17.72 -3.24 2.36
N PRO A 810 -16.91 -4.22 2.80
CA PRO A 810 -16.14 -5.05 1.87
C PRO A 810 -17.01 -5.90 0.93
N ASN A 811 -18.29 -6.11 1.27
CA ASN A 811 -19.23 -6.93 0.50
C ASN A 811 -20.38 -6.08 -0.07
N MET A 812 -20.17 -4.77 -0.23
CA MET A 812 -21.18 -3.85 -0.75
C MET A 812 -21.70 -4.35 -2.11
N THR A 813 -23.02 -4.53 -2.21
CA THR A 813 -23.67 -4.94 -3.45
C THR A 813 -23.95 -3.72 -4.32
N LEU A 814 -23.93 -3.92 -5.64
CA LEU A 814 -24.32 -2.90 -6.62
C LEU A 814 -25.78 -2.47 -6.43
#